data_AF-A0A397WGZ6-F1
#
_entry.id   AF-A0A397WGZ6-F1
#
_cell.length_a   1.000
_cell.length_b   1.000
_cell.length_c   1.000
_cell.angle_alpha   90.00
_cell.angle_beta   90.00
_cell.angle_gamma   90.00
#
_symmetry.space_group_name_H-M   'P 1'
#
loop_
_entity.id
_entity.type
_entity.pdbx_description
1 polymer ?
#
loop_
_entity_poly.entity_id
_entity_poly.type
_entity_poly.pdbx_seq_one_letter_code
_entity_poly.pdbx_strand_id
1 'polypeptide(L)'
;MKKTLLSLAIASLAAGQSVCAAVEKVYNEPDSVYIFSYAHPEDEGRSGLKFAWSPDGDKWLSVSDGFAYLKCDFGRWGAEKRMIKPLLEKAEDGRWYCRWQLTPSGKVWGTSHSSDLLKWAPQQYVNAEKPAVPRLVTARQIVLDKDTLNGYMQKVPYADIEQLIRFAEHKKFRDIQNNERTEQDAVRFAGLKPVAATIRVDTGRVKPISEHLIGIFFEDINYGADGGLYAELVQNRDFEYSAKDGARDKNWNSTYAWSIQGTDAELSVSEDSPIHANNAHYAVLEVHRPGAALVNNGFDGIAVKKGEKYDFSVFSKVLDDTKGGKVLVRLTTKDGKEIAQAAIRVSSTEWKKQKAVLTATADAADAVLSVCPQMAGKYALDMVSLFPQNTFKGRKNGLRADLAQTLADLHPRFVRFPGGCVAHGDGVDNIYDWKGSIGALEERKPLRNLWGYHQTRGLGYHEYFLFCEDMGAEPVPVVAAGVPCQNSGTCSHHSVGELGCGGQQGGIPMEEMPQYVQDVLDLIEYANGDAKKTVWGKKRAQAGHPKPFNLKYIGIGNEDLITDIFEERFTMIFNAVKEKYPEVTVIGTVGPFYEGSDYEEGWKFATKMGIPMVDEHYYNTPGWFINNQDFYDRYDRNKAKVYLGEYAAHLPGRPNNIETALAEALYLTSVERNADVVTMTSYAPLLAKEGHTQWNPDLIYFNNTEVKPTVGYYAQQMYGQNAGSEYIASSVTLDNAQDAVKKRIGVSVVRDGKTGDMIVKLVNLLPVAVNAQVELPSLEGMNTTAVKTVLAGKPTDQQVRPVSGTMEVSEKFGYELPAYSFTVIRINKNEK
;
A
#
# COMPACT_ATOMS: atom_id res chain seq x y z
N MET A 1 -9.65 -64.49 -34.94
CA MET A 1 -10.99 -63.90 -35.19
C MET A 1 -10.93 -62.43 -34.83
N LYS A 2 -11.11 -61.57 -35.87
CA LYS A 2 -11.53 -60.14 -35.89
C LYS A 2 -11.03 -59.24 -34.74
N LYS A 3 -9.97 -58.42 -34.93
CA LYS A 3 -9.92 -57.08 -35.60
C LYS A 3 -10.94 -56.12 -34.96
N THR A 4 -10.59 -54.94 -34.42
CA THR A 4 -9.92 -53.77 -35.05
C THR A 4 -9.49 -52.80 -33.92
N LEU A 5 -8.20 -52.47 -33.72
CA LEU A 5 -7.53 -51.21 -34.12
C LEU A 5 -8.21 -49.91 -33.65
N LEU A 6 -7.60 -49.21 -32.68
CA LEU A 6 -7.47 -47.75 -32.73
C LEU A 6 -6.14 -47.31 -32.10
N SER A 7 -5.19 -47.08 -32.99
CA SER A 7 -3.90 -46.43 -32.76
C SER A 7 -4.04 -44.94 -33.02
N LEU A 8 -3.18 -44.14 -32.37
CA LEU A 8 -2.65 -42.83 -32.81
C LEU A 8 -3.66 -41.76 -33.32
N ALA A 9 -3.86 -40.71 -32.52
CA ALA A 9 -3.76 -39.30 -32.95
C ALA A 9 -4.01 -38.34 -31.76
N ILE A 10 -2.95 -37.97 -31.03
CA ILE A 10 -2.95 -36.72 -30.24
C ILE A 10 -1.68 -35.96 -30.64
N ALA A 11 -1.71 -35.47 -31.87
CA ALA A 11 -0.86 -34.41 -32.38
C ALA A 11 -1.77 -33.51 -33.23
N SER A 12 -1.47 -32.21 -33.22
CA SER A 12 -2.15 -31.10 -33.90
C SER A 12 -3.50 -30.62 -33.33
N LEU A 13 -3.43 -29.72 -32.35
CA LEU A 13 -4.34 -28.56 -32.21
C LEU A 13 -3.51 -27.31 -31.87
N ALA A 14 -2.46 -27.10 -32.66
CA ALA A 14 -1.90 -25.78 -32.95
C ALA A 14 -2.22 -25.49 -34.43
N ALA A 15 -3.49 -25.22 -34.67
CA ALA A 15 -3.95 -24.49 -35.84
C ALA A 15 -5.04 -23.57 -35.29
N GLY A 16 -4.92 -22.26 -35.53
CA GLY A 16 -5.88 -21.29 -35.07
C GLY A 16 -7.30 -21.76 -35.40
N GLN A 17 -8.03 -22.19 -34.38
CA GLN A 17 -9.46 -21.94 -34.41
C GLN A 17 -9.56 -20.47 -34.11
N SER A 18 -9.64 -19.68 -35.17
CA SER A 18 -10.62 -18.62 -35.17
C SER A 18 -11.85 -19.23 -34.51
N VAL A 19 -12.16 -18.82 -33.28
CA VAL A 19 -13.54 -18.84 -32.85
C VAL A 19 -14.19 -17.77 -33.72
N CYS A 20 -14.36 -18.08 -35.00
CA CYS A 20 -15.61 -17.78 -35.62
C CYS A 20 -16.59 -18.51 -34.71
N ALA A 21 -17.19 -17.75 -33.78
CA ALA A 21 -18.55 -18.05 -33.42
C ALA A 21 -19.20 -18.46 -34.75
N ALA A 22 -19.75 -19.67 -34.80
CA ALA A 22 -20.63 -19.98 -35.90
C ALA A 22 -21.71 -18.91 -35.79
N VAL A 23 -21.57 -17.85 -36.58
CA VAL A 23 -22.63 -16.91 -36.87
C VAL A 23 -23.64 -17.83 -37.52
N GLU A 24 -24.62 -18.30 -36.75
CA GLU A 24 -25.89 -18.66 -37.35
C GLU A 24 -26.22 -17.46 -38.22
N LYS A 25 -26.10 -17.63 -39.54
CA LYS A 25 -26.42 -16.61 -40.51
C LYS A 25 -27.84 -16.15 -40.18
N VAL A 26 -27.96 -14.99 -39.53
CA VAL A 26 -29.21 -14.25 -39.57
C VAL A 26 -29.29 -13.77 -41.00
N TYR A 27 -30.23 -14.33 -41.76
CA TYR A 27 -30.37 -14.08 -43.19
C TYR A 27 -30.69 -12.61 -43.53
N ASN A 28 -30.85 -11.75 -42.51
CA ASN A 28 -30.81 -10.30 -42.61
C ASN A 28 -30.34 -9.72 -41.25
N GLU A 29 -29.15 -9.13 -41.18
CA GLU A 29 -28.70 -8.43 -39.96
C GLU A 29 -29.61 -7.22 -39.70
N PRO A 30 -30.16 -7.07 -38.49
CA PRO A 30 -31.07 -5.96 -38.21
C PRO A 30 -30.31 -4.63 -38.19
N ASP A 31 -30.79 -3.62 -38.90
CA ASP A 31 -30.22 -2.26 -38.83
C ASP A 31 -30.23 -1.69 -37.39
N SER A 32 -31.21 -2.13 -36.59
CA SER A 32 -31.37 -1.71 -35.19
C SER A 32 -31.98 -2.80 -34.32
N VAL A 33 -31.56 -2.84 -33.06
CA VAL A 33 -32.00 -3.76 -32.01
C VAL A 33 -32.36 -2.99 -30.74
N TYR A 34 -32.93 -3.68 -29.76
CA TYR A 34 -33.13 -3.12 -28.42
C TYR A 34 -31.94 -3.45 -27.52
N ILE A 35 -31.45 -2.46 -26.78
CA ILE A 35 -30.52 -2.63 -25.66
C ILE A 35 -31.27 -2.43 -24.36
N PHE A 36 -30.93 -3.24 -23.35
CA PHE A 36 -31.43 -3.16 -21.99
C PHE A 36 -30.27 -3.00 -21.02
N SER A 37 -30.31 -1.94 -20.22
CA SER A 37 -29.32 -1.59 -19.21
C SER A 37 -29.80 -1.98 -17.82
N TYR A 38 -28.94 -2.62 -17.03
CA TYR A 38 -29.28 -3.09 -15.69
C TYR A 38 -28.07 -3.18 -14.76
N ALA A 39 -28.35 -3.33 -13.46
CA ALA A 39 -27.41 -3.79 -12.45
C ALA A 39 -28.00 -5.06 -11.80
N HIS A 40 -27.14 -5.98 -11.35
CA HIS A 40 -27.63 -7.26 -10.83
C HIS A 40 -28.27 -7.09 -9.44
N PRO A 41 -29.51 -7.55 -9.21
CA PRO A 41 -30.17 -7.36 -7.93
C PRO A 41 -29.54 -8.17 -6.80
N GLU A 42 -29.04 -9.39 -7.08
CA GLU A 42 -28.48 -10.27 -6.04
C GLU A 42 -27.21 -9.72 -5.40
N ASP A 43 -26.44 -8.87 -6.10
CA ASP A 43 -25.25 -8.23 -5.56
C ASP A 43 -25.48 -6.76 -5.16
N GLU A 44 -26.75 -6.31 -5.15
CA GLU A 44 -27.17 -4.94 -4.89
C GLU A 44 -26.52 -3.90 -5.83
N GLY A 45 -26.13 -4.31 -7.05
CA GLY A 45 -25.50 -3.47 -8.06
C GLY A 45 -23.99 -3.27 -7.88
N ARG A 46 -23.33 -4.10 -7.05
CA ARG A 46 -21.86 -4.08 -6.86
C ARG A 46 -21.08 -4.50 -8.10
N SER A 47 -21.66 -5.32 -8.97
CA SER A 47 -21.01 -5.67 -10.24
C SER A 47 -21.06 -4.57 -11.30
N GLY A 48 -21.82 -3.49 -11.07
CA GLY A 48 -21.91 -2.34 -11.98
C GLY A 48 -22.92 -2.48 -13.11
N LEU A 49 -22.83 -1.59 -14.10
CA LEU A 49 -23.69 -1.50 -15.27
C LEU A 49 -23.41 -2.62 -16.26
N LYS A 50 -24.47 -3.37 -16.61
CA LYS A 50 -24.47 -4.47 -17.57
C LYS A 50 -25.48 -4.22 -18.68
N PHE A 51 -25.32 -4.94 -19.79
CA PHE A 51 -26.21 -4.87 -20.94
C PHE A 51 -26.78 -6.24 -21.34
N ALA A 52 -28.02 -6.22 -21.81
CA ALA A 52 -28.66 -7.28 -22.58
C ALA A 52 -29.21 -6.68 -23.88
N TRP A 53 -29.41 -7.49 -24.91
CA TRP A 53 -29.96 -7.02 -26.18
C TRP A 53 -31.03 -7.96 -26.73
N SER A 54 -31.89 -7.44 -27.60
CA SER A 54 -32.98 -8.20 -28.20
C SER A 54 -33.33 -7.66 -29.60
N PRO A 55 -33.48 -8.52 -30.62
CA PRO A 55 -33.93 -8.09 -31.93
C PRO A 55 -35.42 -7.75 -31.98
N ASP A 56 -36.24 -8.39 -31.13
CA ASP A 56 -37.71 -8.27 -31.11
C ASP A 56 -38.25 -7.49 -29.90
N GLY A 57 -37.44 -7.32 -28.86
CA GLY A 57 -37.81 -6.67 -27.60
C GLY A 57 -38.42 -7.61 -26.55
N ASP A 58 -38.51 -8.91 -26.86
CA ASP A 58 -39.14 -9.91 -26.00
C ASP A 58 -38.17 -11.03 -25.59
N LYS A 59 -37.30 -11.49 -26.50
CA LYS A 59 -36.25 -12.47 -26.20
C LYS A 59 -34.92 -11.78 -25.98
N TRP A 60 -34.37 -11.93 -24.79
CA TRP A 60 -33.17 -11.21 -24.36
C TRP A 60 -31.95 -12.11 -24.33
N LEU A 61 -30.82 -11.55 -24.80
CA LEU A 61 -29.51 -12.18 -24.80
C LEU A 61 -28.55 -11.29 -24.01
N SER A 62 -27.69 -11.91 -23.22
CA SER A 62 -26.68 -11.18 -22.45
C SER A 62 -25.63 -10.60 -23.39
N VAL A 63 -25.19 -9.35 -23.16
CA VAL A 63 -24.03 -8.81 -23.87
C VAL A 63 -22.78 -9.31 -23.16
N SER A 64 -22.09 -10.27 -23.78
CA SER A 64 -20.84 -10.86 -23.28
C SER A 64 -20.96 -11.38 -21.84
N ASP A 65 -21.94 -12.26 -21.57
CA ASP A 65 -22.13 -12.98 -20.29
C ASP A 65 -22.17 -12.05 -19.06
N GLY A 66 -22.81 -10.89 -19.19
CA GLY A 66 -22.97 -9.94 -18.08
C GLY A 66 -21.69 -9.18 -17.74
N PHE A 67 -20.83 -8.92 -18.72
CA PHE A 67 -19.68 -8.03 -18.57
C PHE A 67 -20.11 -6.65 -18.04
N ALA A 68 -19.30 -6.08 -17.14
CA ALA A 68 -19.57 -4.78 -16.52
C ALA A 68 -18.83 -3.66 -17.25
N TYR A 69 -19.56 -2.64 -17.72
CA TYR A 69 -19.02 -1.56 -18.54
C TYR A 69 -18.76 -0.27 -17.74
N LEU A 70 -19.42 -0.10 -16.60
CA LEU A 70 -19.21 1.00 -15.65
C LEU A 70 -19.41 0.46 -14.23
N LYS A 71 -18.62 0.92 -13.26
CA LYS A 71 -18.75 0.57 -11.84
C LYS A 71 -18.70 1.84 -10.99
N CYS A 72 -19.44 1.85 -9.88
CA CYS A 72 -19.43 2.96 -8.94
C CYS A 72 -18.12 2.99 -8.14
N ASP A 73 -17.50 4.15 -8.05
CA ASP A 73 -16.29 4.46 -7.28
C ASP A 73 -16.58 5.29 -6.01
N PHE A 74 -17.84 5.64 -5.73
CA PHE A 74 -18.23 6.38 -4.54
C PHE A 74 -18.23 5.54 -3.26
N GLY A 75 -17.66 6.09 -2.19
CA GLY A 75 -17.82 5.57 -0.82
C GLY A 75 -16.95 4.35 -0.49
N ARG A 76 -17.20 3.77 0.69
CA ARG A 76 -16.40 2.70 1.28
C ARG A 76 -16.41 1.41 0.45
N TRP A 77 -15.24 0.78 0.35
CA TRP A 77 -15.09 -0.55 -0.25
C TRP A 77 -16.10 -1.56 0.27
N GLY A 78 -16.68 -2.34 -0.66
CA GLY A 78 -17.62 -3.43 -0.38
C GLY A 78 -19.04 -3.00 0.00
N ALA A 79 -19.21 -1.95 0.81
CA ALA A 79 -20.52 -1.53 1.31
C ALA A 79 -21.23 -0.52 0.39
N GLU A 80 -20.51 0.46 -0.16
CA GLU A 80 -21.11 1.64 -0.79
C GLU A 80 -20.82 1.80 -2.28
N LYS A 81 -19.76 1.15 -2.78
CA LYS A 81 -19.41 1.10 -4.21
C LYS A 81 -20.40 0.23 -5.00
N ARG A 82 -21.59 0.75 -5.26
CA ARG A 82 -22.70 0.08 -5.97
C ARG A 82 -23.48 1.01 -6.88
N MET A 83 -24.04 0.45 -7.94
CA MET A 83 -24.93 1.15 -8.87
C MET A 83 -26.38 0.73 -8.64
N ILE A 84 -27.12 1.47 -7.80
CA ILE A 84 -28.53 1.17 -7.55
C ILE A 84 -29.39 1.79 -8.66
N LYS A 85 -30.16 0.93 -9.36
CA LYS A 85 -31.09 1.32 -10.44
C LYS A 85 -30.42 2.23 -11.49
N PRO A 86 -29.35 1.76 -12.18
CA PRO A 86 -28.69 2.58 -13.17
C PRO A 86 -29.66 2.90 -14.32
N LEU A 87 -29.75 4.17 -14.66
CA LEU A 87 -30.50 4.73 -15.76
C LEU A 87 -29.50 5.17 -16.82
N LEU A 88 -29.53 4.53 -17.97
CA LEU A 88 -28.74 4.90 -19.13
C LEU A 88 -29.64 5.60 -20.14
N GLU A 89 -29.20 6.71 -20.71
CA GLU A 89 -29.91 7.45 -21.77
C GLU A 89 -28.95 8.04 -22.79
N LYS A 90 -29.37 8.14 -24.05
CA LYS A 90 -28.64 8.90 -25.08
C LYS A 90 -29.23 10.30 -25.19
N ALA A 91 -28.42 11.32 -24.91
CA ALA A 91 -28.84 12.71 -24.97
C ALA A 91 -28.76 13.29 -26.39
N GLU A 92 -29.36 14.47 -26.59
CA GLU A 92 -29.38 15.19 -27.88
C GLU A 92 -27.98 15.58 -28.37
N ASP A 93 -27.02 15.72 -27.47
CA ASP A 93 -25.61 15.98 -27.80
C ASP A 93 -24.88 14.73 -28.34
N GLY A 94 -25.58 13.61 -28.48
CA GLY A 94 -25.06 12.35 -29.00
C GLY A 94 -24.37 11.47 -27.96
N ARG A 95 -24.16 11.95 -26.73
CA ARG A 95 -23.50 11.19 -25.66
C ARG A 95 -24.50 10.36 -24.86
N TRP A 96 -24.00 9.27 -24.31
CA TRP A 96 -24.67 8.45 -23.33
C TRP A 96 -24.42 8.98 -21.93
N TYR A 97 -25.47 9.10 -21.12
CA TYR A 97 -25.39 9.46 -19.72
C TYR A 97 -25.92 8.31 -18.88
N CYS A 98 -25.11 7.85 -17.93
CA CYS A 98 -25.52 6.87 -16.94
C CYS A 98 -25.65 7.54 -15.58
N ARG A 99 -26.77 7.30 -14.89
CA ARG A 99 -27.08 7.84 -13.57
C ARG A 99 -27.54 6.73 -12.66
N TRP A 100 -27.12 6.71 -11.40
CA TRP A 100 -27.55 5.68 -10.45
C TRP A 100 -27.67 6.25 -9.05
N GLN A 101 -28.50 5.63 -8.23
CA GLN A 101 -28.60 5.96 -6.81
C GLN A 101 -27.35 5.43 -6.10
N LEU A 102 -26.73 6.24 -5.25
CA LEU A 102 -25.58 5.82 -4.44
C LEU A 102 -26.03 5.12 -3.15
N THR A 103 -27.20 5.51 -2.64
CA THR A 103 -27.77 4.99 -1.40
C THR A 103 -29.21 4.50 -1.61
N PRO A 104 -29.72 3.61 -0.75
CA PRO A 104 -31.11 3.15 -0.81
C PRO A 104 -32.14 4.26 -0.61
N SER A 105 -31.75 5.41 -0.04
CA SER A 105 -32.65 6.56 0.13
C SER A 105 -33.03 7.20 -1.21
N GLY A 106 -32.18 7.07 -2.23
CA GLY A 106 -32.34 7.70 -3.54
C GLY A 106 -32.15 9.22 -3.53
N LYS A 107 -31.58 9.81 -2.47
CA LYS A 107 -31.33 11.26 -2.36
C LYS A 107 -30.02 11.71 -3.00
N VAL A 108 -29.08 10.79 -3.15
CA VAL A 108 -27.75 11.03 -3.70
C VAL A 108 -27.50 10.15 -4.91
N TRP A 109 -26.92 10.76 -5.93
CA TRP A 109 -26.80 10.16 -7.26
C TRP A 109 -25.39 10.29 -7.80
N GLY A 110 -24.92 9.21 -8.42
CA GLY A 110 -23.75 9.24 -9.29
C GLY A 110 -24.18 9.46 -10.73
N THR A 111 -23.31 10.11 -11.49
CA THR A 111 -23.46 10.30 -12.93
C THR A 111 -22.12 10.15 -13.63
N SER A 112 -22.13 9.55 -14.82
CA SER A 112 -21.01 9.54 -15.75
C SER A 112 -21.56 9.56 -17.17
N HIS A 113 -20.72 9.90 -18.13
CA HIS A 113 -21.11 9.95 -19.53
C HIS A 113 -20.05 9.29 -20.42
N SER A 114 -20.49 8.86 -21.60
CA SER A 114 -19.68 8.16 -22.59
C SER A 114 -20.13 8.50 -23.99
N SER A 115 -19.21 8.63 -24.94
CA SER A 115 -19.56 8.76 -26.36
C SER A 115 -19.87 7.42 -27.04
N ASP A 116 -19.40 6.30 -26.46
CA ASP A 116 -19.34 5.00 -27.12
C ASP A 116 -19.78 3.81 -26.22
N LEU A 117 -20.22 4.06 -24.98
CA LEU A 117 -20.51 3.07 -23.93
C LEU A 117 -19.32 2.23 -23.45
N LEU A 118 -18.11 2.47 -23.98
CA LEU A 118 -16.89 1.74 -23.64
C LEU A 118 -16.00 2.55 -22.70
N LYS A 119 -15.82 3.83 -23.02
CA LYS A 119 -15.01 4.78 -22.26
C LYS A 119 -15.91 5.76 -21.56
N TRP A 120 -15.75 5.84 -20.24
CA TRP A 120 -16.57 6.69 -19.38
C TRP A 120 -15.73 7.85 -18.85
N ALA A 121 -16.38 9.01 -18.72
CA ALA A 121 -15.79 10.15 -18.04
C ALA A 121 -15.71 9.90 -16.52
N PRO A 122 -14.83 10.62 -15.79
CA PRO A 122 -14.81 10.59 -14.33
C PRO A 122 -16.21 10.78 -13.73
N GLN A 123 -16.49 10.06 -12.65
CA GLN A 123 -17.81 10.05 -12.03
C GLN A 123 -18.04 11.34 -11.23
N GLN A 124 -19.25 11.87 -11.33
CA GLN A 124 -19.68 13.02 -10.55
C GLN A 124 -20.81 12.63 -9.62
N TYR A 125 -20.89 13.28 -8.46
CA TYR A 125 -21.88 12.95 -7.44
C TYR A 125 -22.64 14.19 -7.00
N VAL A 126 -23.96 14.07 -6.88
CA VAL A 126 -24.84 15.20 -6.59
C VAL A 126 -25.94 14.84 -5.60
N ASN A 127 -26.36 15.83 -4.81
CA ASN A 127 -27.61 15.81 -4.07
C ASN A 127 -28.76 16.11 -5.05
N ALA A 128 -29.75 15.23 -5.18
CA ALA A 128 -30.91 15.49 -6.01
C ALA A 128 -32.16 14.73 -5.51
N GLU A 129 -33.28 15.44 -5.30
CA GLU A 129 -34.58 14.79 -5.05
C GLU A 129 -35.12 14.06 -6.31
N LYS A 130 -34.73 14.55 -7.49
CA LYS A 130 -34.78 13.92 -8.81
C LYS A 130 -34.17 14.90 -9.80
N PRO A 131 -33.14 14.52 -10.56
CA PRO A 131 -32.66 15.38 -11.62
C PRO A 131 -33.69 15.46 -12.77
N ALA A 132 -33.89 16.65 -13.33
CA ALA A 132 -34.74 16.83 -14.49
C ALA A 132 -34.06 16.24 -15.74
N VAL A 133 -34.66 15.23 -16.36
CA VAL A 133 -34.32 14.83 -17.73
C VAL A 133 -35.58 14.45 -18.53
N PRO A 134 -35.67 14.84 -19.82
CA PRO A 134 -36.74 14.43 -20.72
C PRO A 134 -36.84 12.91 -20.91
N ARG A 135 -38.08 12.41 -20.86
CA ARG A 135 -38.46 10.98 -20.91
C ARG A 135 -38.26 10.37 -22.31
N LEU A 136 -37.07 9.85 -22.61
CA LEU A 136 -36.85 9.04 -23.83
C LEU A 136 -36.62 7.55 -23.56
N VAL A 137 -36.54 7.12 -22.29
CA VAL A 137 -36.22 5.73 -21.93
C VAL A 137 -37.39 5.00 -21.28
N THR A 138 -37.65 3.77 -21.72
CA THR A 138 -38.76 2.95 -21.22
C THR A 138 -38.24 2.00 -20.15
N ALA A 139 -38.70 2.17 -18.91
CA ALA A 139 -38.46 1.18 -17.84
C ALA A 139 -39.16 -0.13 -18.21
N ARG A 140 -38.46 -1.25 -18.09
CA ARG A 140 -39.00 -2.58 -18.42
C ARG A 140 -38.49 -3.62 -17.44
N GLN A 141 -39.29 -4.67 -17.26
CA GLN A 141 -38.86 -5.90 -16.63
C GLN A 141 -38.67 -6.95 -17.71
N ILE A 142 -37.55 -7.68 -17.65
CA ILE A 142 -37.21 -8.74 -18.60
C ILE A 142 -36.86 -10.01 -17.84
N VAL A 143 -36.90 -11.13 -18.55
CA VAL A 143 -36.29 -12.39 -18.09
C VAL A 143 -35.04 -12.60 -18.92
N LEU A 144 -33.89 -12.65 -18.27
CA LEU A 144 -32.61 -13.01 -18.87
C LEU A 144 -32.14 -14.31 -18.22
N ASP A 145 -32.02 -15.37 -19.01
CA ASP A 145 -31.79 -16.73 -18.52
C ASP A 145 -32.85 -17.16 -17.48
N LYS A 146 -32.50 -17.14 -16.18
CA LYS A 146 -33.41 -17.48 -15.07
C LYS A 146 -33.77 -16.27 -14.20
N ASP A 147 -33.17 -15.12 -14.47
CA ASP A 147 -33.25 -13.95 -13.60
C ASP A 147 -34.28 -12.96 -14.12
N THR A 148 -35.09 -12.45 -13.20
CA THR A 148 -36.01 -11.34 -13.48
C THR A 148 -35.30 -10.03 -13.21
N LEU A 149 -35.03 -9.27 -14.26
CA LEU A 149 -34.23 -8.04 -14.19
C LEU A 149 -35.10 -6.81 -14.45
N ASN A 150 -34.85 -5.75 -13.68
CA ASN A 150 -35.47 -4.43 -13.89
C ASN A 150 -34.41 -3.47 -14.44
N GLY A 151 -34.78 -2.68 -15.43
CA GLY A 151 -33.84 -1.80 -16.13
C GLY A 151 -34.52 -0.94 -17.18
N TYR A 152 -33.71 -0.41 -18.09
CA TYR A 152 -34.18 0.54 -19.11
C TYR A 152 -33.85 0.05 -20.50
N MET A 153 -34.85 0.11 -21.37
CA MET A 153 -34.80 -0.34 -22.76
C MET A 153 -34.77 0.84 -23.73
N GLN A 154 -33.89 0.76 -24.73
CA GLN A 154 -33.74 1.73 -25.82
C GLN A 154 -33.45 1.02 -27.15
N LYS A 155 -33.74 1.67 -28.28
CA LYS A 155 -33.38 1.15 -29.60
C LYS A 155 -32.04 1.72 -30.06
N VAL A 156 -31.14 0.87 -30.54
CA VAL A 156 -29.77 1.24 -30.96
C VAL A 156 -29.41 0.55 -32.28
N PRO A 157 -28.46 1.09 -33.06
CA PRO A 157 -27.83 0.36 -34.16
C PRO A 157 -27.25 -0.99 -33.68
N TYR A 158 -27.37 -2.05 -34.49
CA TYR A 158 -26.80 -3.35 -34.12
C TYR A 158 -25.26 -3.30 -34.00
N ALA A 159 -24.61 -2.43 -34.78
CA ALA A 159 -23.17 -2.20 -34.71
C ALA A 159 -22.68 -1.73 -33.32
N ASP A 160 -23.52 -1.02 -32.56
CA ASP A 160 -23.18 -0.61 -31.18
C ASP A 160 -23.08 -1.86 -30.27
N ILE A 161 -23.98 -2.85 -30.44
CA ILE A 161 -23.93 -4.11 -29.70
C ILE A 161 -22.69 -4.93 -30.09
N GLU A 162 -22.36 -5.01 -31.37
CA GLU A 162 -21.13 -5.67 -31.81
C GLU A 162 -19.88 -5.04 -31.19
N GLN A 163 -19.84 -3.70 -31.12
CA GLN A 163 -18.73 -2.98 -30.50
C GLN A 163 -18.61 -3.29 -29.00
N LEU A 164 -19.72 -3.31 -28.26
CA LEU A 164 -19.75 -3.72 -26.85
C LEU A 164 -19.20 -5.15 -26.67
N ILE A 165 -19.68 -6.10 -27.49
CA ILE A 165 -19.25 -7.50 -27.45
C ILE A 165 -17.73 -7.59 -27.70
N ARG A 166 -17.24 -6.97 -28.78
CA ARG A 166 -15.80 -7.00 -29.14
C ARG A 166 -14.94 -6.40 -28.03
N PHE A 167 -15.37 -5.30 -27.42
CA PHE A 167 -14.66 -4.69 -26.29
C PHE A 167 -14.59 -5.63 -25.08
N ALA A 168 -15.72 -6.22 -24.69
CA ALA A 168 -15.80 -7.14 -23.57
C ALA A 168 -15.00 -8.42 -23.82
N GLU A 169 -15.04 -8.98 -25.03
CA GLU A 169 -14.23 -10.14 -25.43
C GLU A 169 -12.73 -9.84 -25.37
N HIS A 170 -12.31 -8.64 -25.82
CA HIS A 170 -10.92 -8.22 -25.71
C HIS A 170 -10.49 -8.04 -24.25
N LYS A 171 -11.34 -7.48 -23.38
CA LYS A 171 -11.09 -7.39 -21.93
C LYS A 171 -11.01 -8.79 -21.31
N LYS A 172 -11.94 -9.70 -21.60
CA LYS A 172 -11.91 -11.11 -21.15
C LYS A 172 -10.62 -11.82 -21.58
N PHE A 173 -10.18 -11.62 -22.83
CA PHE A 173 -8.91 -12.19 -23.32
C PHE A 173 -7.71 -11.68 -22.50
N ARG A 174 -7.64 -10.38 -22.25
CA ARG A 174 -6.60 -9.79 -21.37
C ARG A 174 -6.70 -10.33 -19.94
N ASP A 175 -7.90 -10.48 -19.40
CA ASP A 175 -8.11 -11.03 -18.07
C ASP A 175 -7.62 -12.48 -17.98
N ILE A 176 -7.82 -13.31 -19.02
CA ILE A 176 -7.27 -14.67 -19.08
C ILE A 176 -5.74 -14.64 -19.04
N GLN A 177 -5.10 -13.77 -19.83
CA GLN A 177 -3.63 -13.62 -19.83
C GLN A 177 -3.10 -13.11 -18.48
N ASN A 178 -3.76 -12.10 -17.92
CA ASN A 178 -3.38 -11.51 -16.65
C ASN A 178 -3.54 -12.51 -15.50
N ASN A 179 -4.53 -13.40 -15.56
CA ASN A 179 -4.75 -14.45 -14.58
C ASN A 179 -3.94 -15.73 -14.81
N GLU A 180 -2.97 -15.74 -15.75
CA GLU A 180 -2.03 -16.85 -15.87
C GLU A 180 -1.24 -17.07 -14.58
N ARG A 181 -1.04 -18.33 -14.23
CA ARG A 181 -0.33 -18.79 -13.05
C ARG A 181 0.59 -19.96 -13.34
N THR A 182 1.55 -20.19 -12.45
CA THR A 182 2.50 -21.31 -12.57
C THR A 182 1.83 -22.68 -12.40
N GLU A 183 0.67 -22.75 -11.73
CA GLU A 183 -0.11 -24.00 -11.62
C GLU A 183 -0.50 -24.59 -12.98
N GLN A 184 -0.57 -23.74 -14.02
CA GLN A 184 -0.88 -24.13 -15.39
C GLN A 184 0.36 -24.53 -16.20
N ASP A 185 1.58 -24.37 -15.66
CA ASP A 185 2.83 -24.56 -16.39
C ASP A 185 3.05 -26.02 -16.83
N ALA A 186 2.58 -27.00 -16.06
CA ALA A 186 2.67 -28.41 -16.43
C ALA A 186 1.97 -28.72 -17.76
N VAL A 187 0.90 -27.98 -18.08
CA VAL A 187 0.17 -28.09 -19.35
C VAL A 187 0.76 -27.12 -20.38
N ARG A 188 0.96 -25.84 -20.01
CA ARG A 188 1.47 -24.78 -20.89
C ARG A 188 2.83 -25.11 -21.48
N PHE A 189 3.70 -25.76 -20.70
CA PHE A 189 5.07 -26.11 -21.08
C PHE A 189 5.30 -27.62 -21.14
N ALA A 190 4.24 -28.39 -21.41
CA ALA A 190 4.34 -29.84 -21.57
C ALA A 190 5.39 -30.19 -22.65
N GLY A 191 6.41 -30.95 -22.26
CA GLY A 191 7.50 -31.36 -23.15
C GLY A 191 8.58 -30.31 -23.42
N LEU A 192 8.50 -29.12 -22.81
CA LEU A 192 9.55 -28.11 -22.90
C LEU A 192 10.87 -28.69 -22.37
N LYS A 193 11.94 -28.53 -23.15
CA LYS A 193 13.31 -28.89 -22.79
C LYS A 193 14.03 -27.66 -22.22
N PRO A 194 15.17 -27.83 -21.52
CA PRO A 194 15.99 -26.68 -21.14
C PRO A 194 16.22 -25.75 -22.33
N VAL A 195 15.99 -24.45 -22.12
CA VAL A 195 16.01 -23.45 -23.19
C VAL A 195 17.42 -22.90 -23.32
N ALA A 196 17.96 -22.83 -24.53
CA ALA A 196 19.22 -22.13 -24.77
C ALA A 196 18.95 -20.64 -25.03
N ALA A 197 19.68 -19.78 -24.31
CA ALA A 197 19.61 -18.33 -24.47
C ALA A 197 20.98 -17.76 -24.82
N THR A 198 21.05 -16.83 -25.75
CA THR A 198 22.22 -15.96 -25.97
C THR A 198 21.84 -14.55 -25.59
N ILE A 199 22.53 -14.00 -24.59
CA ILE A 199 22.32 -12.65 -24.07
C ILE A 199 23.49 -11.79 -24.54
N ARG A 200 23.22 -10.82 -25.41
CA ARG A 200 24.25 -9.90 -25.91
C ARG A 200 24.06 -8.52 -25.33
N VAL A 201 25.06 -8.05 -24.58
CA VAL A 201 25.07 -6.71 -24.00
C VAL A 201 25.70 -5.73 -25.00
N ASP A 202 24.98 -4.66 -25.29
CA ASP A 202 25.39 -3.62 -26.22
C ASP A 202 25.93 -2.42 -25.45
N THR A 203 27.25 -2.41 -25.25
CA THR A 203 27.95 -1.31 -24.56
C THR A 203 27.94 0.01 -25.34
N GLY A 204 27.50 0.01 -26.60
CA GLY A 204 27.26 1.23 -27.37
C GLY A 204 25.90 1.87 -27.10
N ARG A 205 24.97 1.15 -26.45
CA ARG A 205 23.61 1.62 -26.12
C ARG A 205 23.42 1.70 -24.61
N VAL A 206 23.94 2.77 -24.04
CA VAL A 206 23.85 3.10 -22.61
C VAL A 206 22.92 4.30 -22.41
N LYS A 207 22.13 4.30 -21.35
CA LYS A 207 21.36 5.49 -20.93
C LYS A 207 21.42 5.70 -19.42
N PRO A 208 21.42 6.96 -18.94
CA PRO A 208 21.28 7.22 -17.51
C PRO A 208 19.91 6.77 -17.02
N ILE A 209 19.86 6.24 -15.81
CA ILE A 209 18.65 5.84 -15.09
C ILE A 209 18.68 6.38 -13.66
N SER A 210 17.53 6.36 -12.98
CA SER A 210 17.44 6.82 -11.60
C SER A 210 18.28 5.98 -10.63
N GLU A 211 19.08 6.65 -9.80
CA GLU A 211 19.76 6.04 -8.66
C GLU A 211 18.84 5.78 -7.45
N HIS A 212 17.58 6.23 -7.53
CA HIS A 212 16.59 6.17 -6.45
C HIS A 212 15.52 5.10 -6.66
N LEU A 213 15.76 4.14 -7.57
CA LEU A 213 14.71 3.24 -8.05
C LEU A 213 14.04 2.41 -6.94
N ILE A 214 14.81 1.88 -5.98
CA ILE A 214 14.28 1.02 -4.91
C ILE A 214 14.18 1.81 -3.60
N GLY A 215 12.96 1.96 -3.08
CA GLY A 215 12.67 2.51 -1.76
C GLY A 215 11.67 1.65 -0.99
N ILE A 216 11.15 2.20 0.10
CA ILE A 216 10.08 1.55 0.89
C ILE A 216 8.90 2.50 1.09
N PHE A 217 7.71 1.89 1.14
CA PHE A 217 6.46 2.55 1.49
C PHE A 217 6.06 2.17 2.92
N PHE A 218 5.78 3.15 3.77
CA PHE A 218 5.31 2.92 5.13
C PHE A 218 4.00 3.64 5.37
N GLU A 219 2.97 2.87 5.71
CA GLU A 219 1.79 3.34 6.41
C GLU A 219 1.54 2.49 7.66
N ASP A 220 0.88 3.07 8.66
CA ASP A 220 0.44 2.31 9.82
C ASP A 220 -0.79 1.47 9.45
N ILE A 221 -0.54 0.33 8.82
CA ILE A 221 -1.47 -0.76 8.56
C ILE A 221 -0.92 -2.02 9.24
N ASN A 222 -1.78 -2.97 9.59
CA ASN A 222 -1.38 -4.27 10.13
C ASN A 222 -0.54 -4.18 11.42
N TYR A 223 -0.78 -3.15 12.25
CA TYR A 223 0.02 -2.81 13.43
C TYR A 223 1.48 -2.52 13.07
N GLY A 224 1.70 -1.92 11.90
CA GLY A 224 3.03 -1.60 11.36
C GLY A 224 3.79 -0.56 12.18
N ALA A 225 3.10 0.40 12.81
CA ALA A 225 3.70 1.38 13.71
C ALA A 225 3.56 0.98 15.20
N ASP A 226 2.41 1.25 15.81
CA ASP A 226 2.14 0.93 17.23
C ASP A 226 2.02 -0.60 17.42
N GLY A 227 2.87 -1.16 18.28
CA GLY A 227 3.03 -2.62 18.42
C GLY A 227 3.93 -3.28 17.36
N GLY A 228 4.48 -2.47 16.45
CA GLY A 228 5.36 -2.89 15.35
C GLY A 228 6.69 -2.14 15.34
N LEU A 229 6.89 -1.27 14.34
CA LEU A 229 8.13 -0.55 14.12
C LEU A 229 8.44 0.44 15.25
N TYR A 230 7.42 1.04 15.88
CA TYR A 230 7.59 1.90 17.06
C TYR A 230 7.87 1.04 18.29
N ALA A 231 8.93 1.35 19.05
CA ALA A 231 9.43 0.47 20.11
C ALA A 231 8.67 0.54 21.46
N GLU A 232 7.57 1.27 21.55
CA GLU A 232 6.75 1.31 22.77
C GLU A 232 6.16 -0.08 23.05
N LEU A 233 6.33 -0.55 24.29
CA LEU A 233 5.85 -1.87 24.70
C LEU A 233 4.51 -1.83 25.44
N VAL A 234 4.08 -0.66 25.90
CA VAL A 234 2.80 -0.46 26.59
C VAL A 234 1.71 -0.11 25.57
N GLN A 235 0.68 -0.95 25.49
CA GLN A 235 -0.49 -0.67 24.67
C GLN A 235 -1.47 0.21 25.45
N ASN A 236 -2.12 1.17 24.77
CA ASN A 236 -3.06 2.12 25.38
C ASN A 236 -2.42 2.90 26.56
N ARG A 237 -1.21 3.42 26.35
CA ARG A 237 -0.36 4.01 27.39
C ARG A 237 -0.91 5.27 28.07
N ASP A 238 -1.87 5.92 27.41
CA ASP A 238 -2.48 7.21 27.74
C ASP A 238 -4.00 7.10 27.92
N PHE A 239 -4.56 5.88 27.90
CA PHE A 239 -5.98 5.63 28.16
C PHE A 239 -6.94 6.28 27.14
N GLU A 240 -6.45 6.64 25.95
CA GLU A 240 -7.23 7.35 24.91
C GLU A 240 -8.01 6.41 23.96
N TYR A 241 -7.89 5.10 24.14
CA TYR A 241 -8.60 4.14 23.29
C TYR A 241 -10.12 4.32 23.42
N SER A 242 -10.83 4.28 22.30
CA SER A 242 -12.29 4.46 22.32
C SER A 242 -12.99 3.66 21.23
N ALA A 243 -14.27 3.36 21.42
CA ALA A 243 -15.06 2.66 20.39
C ALA A 243 -15.10 3.39 19.04
N LYS A 244 -14.77 4.69 19.00
CA LYS A 244 -14.65 5.49 17.76
C LYS A 244 -13.45 5.10 16.91
N ASP A 245 -12.48 4.37 17.46
CA ASP A 245 -11.33 3.83 16.73
C ASP A 245 -11.75 2.76 15.71
N GLY A 246 -12.98 2.23 15.79
CA GLY A 246 -13.52 1.28 14.82
C GLY A 246 -12.93 -0.13 14.92
N ALA A 247 -12.29 -0.44 16.06
CA ALA A 247 -11.74 -1.76 16.32
C ALA A 247 -12.83 -2.84 16.36
N ARG A 248 -12.45 -4.06 15.96
CA ARG A 248 -13.35 -5.23 15.98
C ARG A 248 -13.68 -5.70 17.39
N ASP A 249 -12.80 -5.45 18.35
CA ASP A 249 -13.02 -5.80 19.75
C ASP A 249 -14.03 -4.82 20.38
N LYS A 250 -15.12 -5.37 20.94
CA LYS A 250 -16.17 -4.57 21.59
C LYS A 250 -15.72 -3.95 22.92
N ASN A 251 -14.64 -4.45 23.50
CA ASN A 251 -14.03 -3.93 24.71
C ASN A 251 -12.96 -2.86 24.43
N TRP A 252 -12.83 -2.39 23.18
CA TRP A 252 -11.90 -1.33 22.81
C TRP A 252 -12.34 0.03 23.39
N ASN A 253 -11.80 0.34 24.57
CA ASN A 253 -12.11 1.54 25.35
C ASN A 253 -10.88 1.96 26.18
N SER A 254 -11.03 3.00 26.99
CA SER A 254 -9.94 3.61 27.76
C SER A 254 -9.22 2.66 28.71
N THR A 255 -9.83 1.54 29.10
CA THR A 255 -9.22 0.50 29.94
C THR A 255 -8.69 -0.72 29.16
N TYR A 256 -8.76 -0.70 27.82
CA TYR A 256 -8.24 -1.78 26.99
C TYR A 256 -6.76 -2.04 27.27
N ALA A 257 -6.35 -3.31 27.25
CA ALA A 257 -5.02 -3.81 27.63
C ALA A 257 -4.62 -3.62 29.12
N TRP A 258 -5.46 -2.98 29.94
CA TRP A 258 -5.23 -2.76 31.36
C TRP A 258 -6.11 -3.66 32.24
N SER A 259 -5.58 -4.06 33.39
CA SER A 259 -6.32 -4.83 34.40
C SER A 259 -5.79 -4.58 35.81
N ILE A 260 -6.57 -4.96 36.82
CA ILE A 260 -6.14 -4.93 38.22
C ILE A 260 -5.70 -6.34 38.64
N GLN A 261 -4.54 -6.44 39.26
CA GLN A 261 -4.09 -7.65 39.96
C GLN A 261 -4.16 -7.42 41.47
N GLY A 262 -4.81 -8.34 42.19
CA GLY A 262 -5.05 -8.28 43.64
C GLY A 262 -6.52 -8.04 43.99
N THR A 263 -6.87 -8.22 45.27
CA THR A 263 -8.19 -7.91 45.83
C THR A 263 -8.03 -6.67 46.72
N ASP A 264 -8.93 -5.70 46.63
CA ASP A 264 -8.91 -4.40 47.37
C ASP A 264 -8.33 -3.18 46.60
N ALA A 265 -8.60 -3.09 45.29
CA ALA A 265 -8.39 -1.87 44.50
C ALA A 265 -9.44 -1.69 43.40
N GLU A 266 -9.64 -0.44 42.97
CA GLU A 266 -10.54 -0.04 41.89
C GLU A 266 -9.79 0.78 40.84
N LEU A 267 -10.20 0.63 39.58
CA LEU A 267 -9.67 1.38 38.44
C LEU A 267 -10.82 2.18 37.83
N SER A 268 -10.61 3.48 37.71
CA SER A 268 -11.45 4.36 36.91
C SER A 268 -10.58 5.21 35.97
N VAL A 269 -11.22 5.86 35.01
CA VAL A 269 -10.57 6.82 34.11
C VAL A 269 -11.20 8.18 34.34
N SER A 270 -10.37 9.22 34.46
CA SER A 270 -10.80 10.60 34.68
C SER A 270 -10.21 11.51 33.62
N GLU A 271 -10.88 12.64 33.41
CA GLU A 271 -10.44 13.76 32.56
C GLU A 271 -10.20 15.04 33.39
N ASP A 272 -10.26 14.94 34.73
CA ASP A 272 -10.18 16.09 35.62
C ASP A 272 -8.73 16.58 35.77
N SER A 273 -8.44 17.78 35.25
CA SER A 273 -7.10 18.38 35.27
C SER A 273 -6.02 17.46 34.69
N PRO A 274 -6.10 17.14 33.38
CA PRO A 274 -5.19 16.24 32.71
C PRO A 274 -3.80 16.87 32.55
N ILE A 275 -2.82 16.08 32.13
CA ILE A 275 -1.47 16.60 31.80
C ILE A 275 -1.55 17.57 30.63
N HIS A 276 -2.38 17.23 29.64
CA HIS A 276 -2.61 18.02 28.45
C HIS A 276 -4.03 17.80 27.92
N ALA A 277 -4.62 18.79 27.25
CA ALA A 277 -6.00 18.69 26.76
C ALA A 277 -6.16 17.77 25.52
N ASN A 278 -5.06 17.48 24.81
CA ASN A 278 -5.10 16.58 23.64
C ASN A 278 -5.20 15.10 24.03
N ASN A 279 -4.74 14.75 25.23
CA ASN A 279 -4.79 13.41 25.84
C ASN A 279 -5.34 13.60 27.25
N ALA A 280 -6.66 13.72 27.34
CA ALA A 280 -7.32 14.12 28.57
C ALA A 280 -7.51 12.97 29.55
N HIS A 281 -7.51 11.73 29.09
CA HIS A 281 -7.77 10.57 29.93
C HIS A 281 -6.55 10.17 30.74
N TYR A 282 -6.78 9.75 31.99
CA TYR A 282 -5.77 9.10 32.80
C TYR A 282 -6.41 8.08 33.75
N ALA A 283 -5.64 7.06 34.13
CA ALA A 283 -6.09 6.08 35.11
C ALA A 283 -6.05 6.63 36.53
N VAL A 284 -7.11 6.39 37.29
CA VAL A 284 -7.14 6.52 38.75
C VAL A 284 -7.17 5.12 39.34
N LEU A 285 -6.06 4.73 39.95
CA LEU A 285 -5.95 3.50 40.72
C LEU A 285 -6.20 3.82 42.21
N GLU A 286 -7.35 3.43 42.71
CA GLU A 286 -7.69 3.51 44.14
C GLU A 286 -7.26 2.23 44.85
N VAL A 287 -6.28 2.35 45.74
CA VAL A 287 -5.74 1.23 46.51
C VAL A 287 -6.23 1.33 47.95
N HIS A 288 -7.03 0.37 48.41
CA HIS A 288 -7.50 0.35 49.79
C HIS A 288 -6.51 -0.34 50.73
N ARG A 289 -5.73 -1.30 50.20
CA ARG A 289 -4.64 -1.98 50.92
C ARG A 289 -3.43 -2.21 50.02
N PRO A 290 -2.19 -2.09 50.54
CA PRO A 290 -0.99 -2.38 49.76
C PRO A 290 -1.03 -3.79 49.16
N GLY A 291 -0.61 -3.92 47.89
CA GLY A 291 -0.49 -5.21 47.20
C GLY A 291 -1.27 -5.30 45.89
N ALA A 292 -2.21 -4.39 45.64
CA ALA A 292 -2.85 -4.28 44.33
C ALA A 292 -1.94 -3.61 43.30
N ALA A 293 -2.08 -3.99 42.03
CA ALA A 293 -1.31 -3.44 40.93
C ALA A 293 -2.17 -3.18 39.70
N LEU A 294 -1.85 -2.10 38.99
CA LEU A 294 -2.32 -1.87 37.62
C LEU A 294 -1.37 -2.61 36.66
N VAL A 295 -1.93 -3.46 35.80
CA VAL A 295 -1.17 -4.35 34.91
C VAL A 295 -1.51 -4.05 33.46
N ASN A 296 -0.48 -3.89 32.61
CA ASN A 296 -0.60 -3.78 31.16
C ASN A 296 -0.07 -5.03 30.46
N ASN A 297 -0.83 -5.53 29.50
CA ASN A 297 -0.47 -6.75 28.75
C ASN A 297 0.44 -6.48 27.53
N GLY A 298 0.72 -5.22 27.18
CA GLY A 298 1.38 -4.85 25.93
C GLY A 298 0.59 -5.27 24.70
N PHE A 299 1.24 -5.27 23.54
CA PHE A 299 0.66 -5.70 22.26
C PHE A 299 0.71 -7.24 22.13
N ASP A 300 -0.25 -7.92 22.77
CA ASP A 300 -0.32 -9.39 22.96
C ASP A 300 0.82 -9.99 23.79
N GLY A 301 1.39 -9.20 24.70
CA GLY A 301 2.54 -9.55 25.51
C GLY A 301 3.71 -8.59 25.33
N ILE A 302 4.58 -8.53 26.33
CA ILE A 302 5.83 -7.76 26.30
C ILE A 302 7.00 -8.73 26.16
N ALA A 303 7.68 -8.69 25.01
CA ALA A 303 8.90 -9.45 24.81
C ALA A 303 10.09 -8.72 25.45
N VAL A 304 10.83 -9.43 26.29
CA VAL A 304 12.08 -8.95 26.91
C VAL A 304 13.18 -9.98 26.83
N LYS A 305 14.43 -9.49 26.77
CA LYS A 305 15.63 -10.31 26.69
C LYS A 305 16.45 -10.16 27.95
N LYS A 306 16.96 -11.28 28.45
CA LYS A 306 17.82 -11.34 29.64
C LYS A 306 19.03 -10.42 29.49
N GLY A 307 19.24 -9.58 30.50
CA GLY A 307 20.33 -8.62 30.58
C GLY A 307 20.06 -7.29 29.88
N GLU A 308 19.04 -7.21 29.03
CA GLU A 308 18.63 -5.94 28.42
C GLU A 308 17.94 -5.04 29.44
N LYS A 309 17.98 -3.73 29.15
CA LYS A 309 17.46 -2.66 29.99
C LYS A 309 16.29 -1.98 29.31
N TYR A 310 15.29 -1.64 30.11
CA TYR A 310 14.05 -1.02 29.68
C TYR A 310 13.81 0.24 30.50
N ASP A 311 13.65 1.37 29.81
CA ASP A 311 13.32 2.65 30.39
C ASP A 311 11.82 2.72 30.67
N PHE A 312 11.46 2.71 31.95
CA PHE A 312 10.10 2.96 32.39
C PHE A 312 9.91 4.45 32.69
N SER A 313 8.76 4.99 32.28
CA SER A 313 8.30 6.28 32.77
C SER A 313 6.79 6.33 32.94
N VAL A 314 6.34 7.21 33.84
CA VAL A 314 4.92 7.47 34.08
C VAL A 314 4.77 8.89 34.59
N PHE A 315 3.75 9.60 34.16
CA PHE A 315 3.33 10.80 34.87
C PHE A 315 2.35 10.40 35.95
N SER A 316 2.57 10.93 37.15
CA SER A 316 1.78 10.54 38.31
C SER A 316 1.55 11.68 39.28
N LYS A 317 0.41 11.62 39.96
CA LYS A 317 0.07 12.43 41.13
C LYS A 317 -0.77 11.59 42.10
N VAL A 318 -0.81 12.00 43.36
CA VAL A 318 -1.81 11.47 44.32
C VAL A 318 -3.07 12.31 44.25
N LEU A 319 -4.21 11.64 44.35
CA LEU A 319 -5.51 12.28 44.55
C LEU A 319 -5.88 12.16 46.04
N ASP A 320 -6.56 13.19 46.54
CA ASP A 320 -6.87 13.41 47.97
C ASP A 320 -5.61 13.69 48.83
N ASP A 321 -5.80 14.10 50.10
CA ASP A 321 -4.71 14.43 51.07
C ASP A 321 -3.88 13.19 51.51
N THR A 322 -3.81 12.15 50.68
CA THR A 322 -3.00 10.97 50.92
C THR A 322 -1.53 11.31 50.72
N LYS A 323 -0.65 10.78 51.59
CA LYS A 323 0.79 11.06 51.51
C LYS A 323 1.47 10.42 50.28
N GLY A 324 0.78 9.52 49.58
CA GLY A 324 1.37 8.64 48.58
C GLY A 324 2.50 7.80 49.16
N GLY A 325 3.36 7.26 48.30
CA GLY A 325 4.48 6.46 48.75
C GLY A 325 5.31 5.82 47.65
N LYS A 326 5.97 4.73 48.04
CA LYS A 326 6.74 3.88 47.13
C LYS A 326 5.78 3.14 46.19
N VAL A 327 6.12 3.09 44.91
CA VAL A 327 5.45 2.28 43.90
C VAL A 327 6.48 1.34 43.29
N LEU A 328 6.17 0.04 43.27
CA LEU A 328 7.01 -0.97 42.66
C LEU A 328 6.58 -1.17 41.21
N VAL A 329 7.54 -1.10 40.30
CA VAL A 329 7.34 -1.31 38.87
C VAL A 329 8.02 -2.62 38.52
N ARG A 330 7.29 -3.55 37.89
CA ARG A 330 7.78 -4.90 37.63
C ARG A 330 7.46 -5.36 36.23
N LEU A 331 8.32 -6.24 35.73
CA LEU A 331 7.96 -7.15 34.65
C LEU A 331 7.77 -8.54 35.26
N THR A 332 6.64 -9.15 34.97
CA THR A 332 6.31 -10.52 35.38
C THR A 332 5.94 -11.36 34.18
N THR A 333 6.39 -12.61 34.13
CA THR A 333 5.87 -13.58 33.16
C THR A 333 4.42 -13.94 33.48
N LYS A 334 3.73 -14.56 32.53
CA LYS A 334 2.31 -14.93 32.65
C LYS A 334 1.99 -15.87 33.83
N ASP A 335 2.96 -16.69 34.26
CA ASP A 335 2.88 -17.54 35.47
C ASP A 335 3.14 -16.78 36.78
N GLY A 336 3.35 -15.46 36.72
CA GLY A 336 3.50 -14.57 37.87
C GLY A 336 4.94 -14.43 38.39
N LYS A 337 5.93 -15.02 37.70
CA LYS A 337 7.33 -14.88 38.12
C LYS A 337 7.87 -13.49 37.77
N GLU A 338 8.40 -12.79 38.77
CA GLU A 338 9.10 -11.51 38.60
C GLU A 338 10.41 -11.73 37.84
N ILE A 339 10.59 -10.98 36.75
CA ILE A 339 11.79 -11.03 35.91
C ILE A 339 12.52 -9.68 35.84
N ALA A 340 11.91 -8.59 36.30
CA ALA A 340 12.58 -7.32 36.55
C ALA A 340 11.78 -6.50 37.59
N GLN A 341 12.48 -5.67 38.36
CA GLN A 341 11.84 -4.76 39.32
C GLN A 341 12.63 -3.45 39.44
N ALA A 342 11.90 -2.35 39.60
CA ALA A 342 12.41 -1.06 40.05
C ALA A 342 11.40 -0.41 41.00
N ALA A 343 11.79 0.72 41.61
CA ALA A 343 10.92 1.49 42.48
C ALA A 343 10.93 2.97 42.09
N ILE A 344 9.75 3.58 42.13
CA ILE A 344 9.54 5.04 42.00
C ILE A 344 8.84 5.55 43.26
N ARG A 345 8.75 6.89 43.39
CA ARG A 345 8.00 7.54 44.48
C ARG A 345 6.93 8.45 43.91
N VAL A 346 5.69 8.25 44.35
CA VAL A 346 4.53 9.09 43.97
C VAL A 346 3.97 9.71 45.24
N SER A 347 4.16 11.02 45.41
CA SER A 347 3.72 11.75 46.60
C SER A 347 3.37 13.22 46.32
N SER A 348 3.33 13.62 45.05
CA SER A 348 3.03 14.99 44.62
C SER A 348 1.54 15.06 44.27
N THR A 349 0.88 16.16 44.62
CA THR A 349 -0.48 16.48 44.16
C THR A 349 -0.47 17.05 42.73
N GLU A 350 0.67 17.58 42.29
CA GLU A 350 0.89 18.01 40.91
C GLU A 350 1.43 16.87 40.05
N TRP A 351 1.12 16.87 38.76
CA TRP A 351 1.68 15.92 37.79
C TRP A 351 3.21 15.95 37.78
N LYS A 352 3.84 14.81 38.01
CA LYS A 352 5.30 14.62 37.91
C LYS A 352 5.64 13.39 37.11
N LYS A 353 6.58 13.54 36.17
CA LYS A 353 7.17 12.41 35.44
C LYS A 353 8.16 11.66 36.33
N GLN A 354 7.85 10.41 36.62
CA GLN A 354 8.74 9.46 37.30
C GLN A 354 9.44 8.60 36.25
N LYS A 355 10.66 8.15 36.58
CA LYS A 355 11.47 7.30 35.70
C LYS A 355 12.16 6.20 36.49
N ALA A 356 12.31 5.06 35.88
CA ALA A 356 13.10 3.95 36.40
C ALA A 356 13.70 3.14 35.25
N VAL A 357 14.72 2.33 35.54
CA VAL A 357 15.27 1.37 34.58
C VAL A 357 15.04 -0.03 35.12
N LEU A 358 14.38 -0.88 34.34
CA LEU A 358 14.24 -2.30 34.62
C LEU A 358 15.31 -3.06 33.86
N THR A 359 15.99 -4.00 34.54
CA THR A 359 16.92 -4.94 33.89
C THR A 359 16.32 -6.32 33.94
N ALA A 360 16.07 -6.92 32.77
CA ALA A 360 15.45 -8.24 32.70
C ALA A 360 16.45 -9.32 33.14
N THR A 361 16.01 -10.22 34.02
CA THR A 361 16.82 -11.33 34.56
C THR A 361 16.63 -12.65 33.79
N ALA A 362 15.62 -12.71 32.92
CA ALA A 362 15.29 -13.84 32.07
C ALA A 362 14.66 -13.34 30.75
N ASP A 363 14.71 -14.18 29.72
CA ASP A 363 13.93 -13.97 28.50
C ASP A 363 12.45 -14.25 28.77
N ALA A 364 11.58 -13.46 28.16
CA ALA A 364 10.13 -13.72 28.14
C ALA A 364 9.55 -13.17 26.84
N ALA A 365 8.60 -13.90 26.25
CA ALA A 365 7.91 -13.47 25.02
C ALA A 365 6.60 -12.71 25.33
N ASP A 366 6.04 -12.95 26.52
CA ASP A 366 4.69 -12.58 26.92
C ASP A 366 4.65 -12.01 28.36
N ALA A 367 5.68 -11.26 28.75
CA ALA A 367 5.68 -10.58 30.05
C ALA A 367 4.58 -9.51 30.11
N VAL A 368 4.23 -9.11 31.32
CA VAL A 368 3.31 -8.00 31.60
C VAL A 368 3.99 -6.95 32.48
N LEU A 369 3.63 -5.69 32.30
CA LEU A 369 4.10 -4.57 33.13
C LEU A 369 3.14 -4.40 34.30
N SER A 370 3.67 -4.36 35.52
CA SER A 370 2.90 -4.16 36.75
C SER A 370 3.36 -2.91 37.50
N VAL A 371 2.42 -2.02 37.84
CA VAL A 371 2.63 -0.80 38.64
C VAL A 371 1.88 -0.94 39.96
N CYS A 372 2.61 -1.15 41.06
CA CYS A 372 2.07 -1.60 42.34
C CYS A 372 2.38 -0.61 43.48
N PRO A 373 1.44 0.30 43.82
CA PRO A 373 1.58 1.16 44.99
C PRO A 373 1.69 0.35 46.29
N GLN A 374 2.61 0.77 47.16
CA GLN A 374 2.87 0.11 48.46
C GLN A 374 2.14 0.77 49.62
N MET A 375 1.26 1.73 49.35
CA MET A 375 0.46 2.45 50.34
C MET A 375 -0.95 2.66 49.80
N ALA A 376 -1.94 2.61 50.69
CA ALA A 376 -3.31 2.93 50.35
C ALA A 376 -3.44 4.41 49.92
N GLY A 377 -4.35 4.67 49.00
CA GLY A 377 -4.62 5.99 48.44
C GLY A 377 -5.02 5.92 46.97
N LYS A 378 -5.33 7.08 46.39
CA LYS A 378 -5.69 7.22 44.98
C LYS A 378 -4.50 7.74 44.19
N TYR A 379 -4.11 7.01 43.16
CA TYR A 379 -2.97 7.34 42.31
C TYR A 379 -3.49 7.63 40.90
N ALA A 380 -3.29 8.86 40.44
CA ALA A 380 -3.48 9.20 39.04
C ALA A 380 -2.21 8.83 38.28
N LEU A 381 -2.37 8.07 37.20
CA LEU A 381 -1.30 7.53 36.36
C LEU A 381 -1.62 7.78 34.90
N ASP A 382 -0.68 8.33 34.16
CA ASP A 382 -0.85 8.67 32.74
C ASP A 382 0.48 8.55 31.99
N MET A 383 0.42 8.41 30.67
CA MET A 383 1.57 8.28 29.77
C MET A 383 2.57 7.23 30.28
N VAL A 384 2.05 6.05 30.63
CA VAL A 384 2.83 4.93 31.16
C VAL A 384 3.59 4.30 30.01
N SER A 385 4.91 4.35 30.04
CA SER A 385 5.75 3.93 28.92
C SER A 385 6.82 2.96 29.37
N LEU A 386 7.10 1.96 28.55
CA LEU A 386 8.21 1.04 28.72
C LEU A 386 8.92 0.88 27.38
N PHE A 387 10.12 1.45 27.27
CA PHE A 387 10.92 1.42 26.04
C PHE A 387 12.17 0.56 26.23
N PRO A 388 12.56 -0.28 25.26
CA PRO A 388 13.88 -0.88 25.27
C PRO A 388 14.96 0.20 25.12
N GLN A 389 16.09 0.08 25.82
CA GLN A 389 17.26 0.93 25.56
C GLN A 389 17.96 0.56 24.24
N ASN A 390 17.76 -0.67 23.78
CA ASN A 390 18.28 -1.20 22.51
C ASN A 390 17.32 -0.90 21.35
N THR A 391 17.18 0.37 21.00
CA THR A 391 16.46 0.81 19.80
C THR A 391 17.39 0.92 18.59
N PHE A 392 16.83 0.95 17.39
CA PHE A 392 17.61 1.19 16.17
C PHE A 392 18.42 2.48 16.29
N LYS A 393 19.74 2.37 16.06
CA LYS A 393 20.74 3.44 16.25
C LYS A 393 20.71 4.12 17.63
N GLY A 394 20.11 3.50 18.66
CA GLY A 394 20.04 4.03 20.02
C GLY A 394 19.19 5.29 20.17
N ARG A 395 18.24 5.54 19.24
CA ARG A 395 17.33 6.69 19.31
C ARG A 395 16.35 6.54 20.47
N LYS A 396 16.23 7.55 21.33
CA LYS A 396 15.12 7.63 22.31
C LYS A 396 13.81 7.83 21.57
N ASN A 397 12.71 7.28 22.09
CA ASN A 397 11.42 7.25 21.37
C ASN A 397 11.57 6.60 19.97
N GLY A 398 12.55 5.72 19.82
CA GLY A 398 13.00 5.22 18.53
C GLY A 398 12.28 3.96 18.09
N LEU A 399 12.89 3.29 17.11
CA LEU A 399 12.30 2.15 16.44
C LEU A 399 12.79 0.82 17.01
N ARG A 400 11.96 -0.20 16.86
CA ARG A 400 12.27 -1.59 17.20
C ARG A 400 13.45 -2.06 16.34
N ALA A 401 14.54 -2.45 17.00
CA ALA A 401 15.85 -2.57 16.35
C ALA A 401 15.93 -3.64 15.25
N ASP A 402 15.33 -4.81 15.45
CA ASP A 402 15.32 -5.92 14.50
C ASP A 402 14.49 -5.62 13.24
N LEU A 403 13.30 -5.04 13.40
CA LEU A 403 12.46 -4.60 12.28
C LEU A 403 13.13 -3.47 11.48
N ALA A 404 13.61 -2.43 12.15
CA ALA A 404 14.26 -1.31 11.47
C ALA A 404 15.57 -1.74 10.77
N GLN A 405 16.34 -2.66 11.36
CA GLN A 405 17.52 -3.23 10.70
C GLN A 405 17.13 -4.05 9.48
N THR A 406 16.08 -4.87 9.56
CA THR A 406 15.57 -5.63 8.40
C THR A 406 15.17 -4.71 7.25
N LEU A 407 14.57 -3.55 7.56
CA LEU A 407 14.27 -2.52 6.55
C LEU A 407 15.54 -1.86 6.00
N ALA A 408 16.50 -1.53 6.86
CA ALA A 408 17.77 -0.94 6.45
C ALA A 408 18.57 -1.88 5.53
N ASP A 409 18.49 -3.19 5.74
CA ASP A 409 19.17 -4.22 4.93
C ASP A 409 18.64 -4.33 3.49
N LEU A 410 17.50 -3.70 3.16
CA LEU A 410 17.06 -3.51 1.77
C LEU A 410 17.91 -2.47 1.03
N HIS A 411 18.64 -1.62 1.76
CA HIS A 411 19.27 -0.39 1.27
C HIS A 411 18.28 0.51 0.50
N PRO A 412 17.14 0.92 1.12
CA PRO A 412 16.17 1.78 0.45
C PRO A 412 16.78 3.16 0.16
N ARG A 413 16.47 3.73 -1.00
CA ARG A 413 16.92 5.08 -1.40
C ARG A 413 16.01 6.18 -0.87
N PHE A 414 14.77 5.83 -0.56
CA PHE A 414 13.79 6.74 -0.01
C PHE A 414 12.78 5.98 0.87
N VAL A 415 12.05 6.73 1.70
CA VAL A 415 10.92 6.24 2.51
C VAL A 415 9.71 7.12 2.26
N ARG A 416 8.62 6.55 1.74
CA ARG A 416 7.30 7.20 1.65
C ARG A 416 6.54 7.00 2.96
N PHE A 417 6.09 8.08 3.61
CA PHE A 417 5.38 8.04 4.91
C PHE A 417 4.50 9.29 5.11
N PRO A 418 3.56 9.34 6.08
CA PRO A 418 2.97 8.20 6.79
C PRO A 418 2.03 7.39 5.89
N GLY A 419 1.97 7.74 4.59
CA GLY A 419 1.63 6.84 3.50
C GLY A 419 0.17 6.42 3.40
N GLY A 420 -0.22 6.11 2.16
CA GLY A 420 -1.45 5.42 1.80
C GLY A 420 -2.70 6.15 2.25
N CYS A 421 -3.71 5.35 2.57
CA CYS A 421 -4.99 5.85 3.05
C CYS A 421 -4.89 6.55 4.41
N VAL A 422 -3.88 6.22 5.25
CA VAL A 422 -3.69 6.84 6.57
C VAL A 422 -3.40 8.33 6.47
N ALA A 423 -2.63 8.78 5.48
CA ALA A 423 -2.36 10.21 5.26
C ALA A 423 -3.64 11.01 4.95
N HIS A 424 -4.57 10.38 4.23
CA HIS A 424 -5.84 10.99 3.82
C HIS A 424 -6.95 10.87 4.87
N GLY A 425 -6.88 9.87 5.74
CA GLY A 425 -7.88 9.63 6.77
C GLY A 425 -9.22 9.11 6.25
N ASP A 426 -10.04 8.63 7.19
CA ASP A 426 -11.45 8.27 6.95
C ASP A 426 -12.32 9.49 7.27
N GLY A 427 -12.46 10.36 6.27
CA GLY A 427 -13.17 11.64 6.33
C GLY A 427 -12.28 12.84 6.67
N VAL A 428 -12.78 14.04 6.38
CA VAL A 428 -12.01 15.31 6.48
C VAL A 428 -11.39 15.51 7.87
N ASP A 429 -12.13 15.21 8.93
CA ASP A 429 -11.69 15.38 10.33
C ASP A 429 -10.58 14.42 10.75
N ASN A 430 -10.33 13.39 9.94
CA ASN A 430 -9.35 12.35 10.19
C ASN A 430 -8.15 12.44 9.23
N ILE A 431 -8.07 13.45 8.35
CA ILE A 431 -6.85 13.75 7.57
C ILE A 431 -5.67 13.87 8.54
N TYR A 432 -4.53 13.28 8.17
CA TYR A 432 -3.37 13.21 9.06
C TYR A 432 -2.70 14.59 9.24
N ASP A 433 -2.98 15.26 10.35
CA ASP A 433 -2.35 16.55 10.70
C ASP A 433 -0.92 16.35 11.24
N TRP A 434 0.12 16.45 10.42
CA TRP A 434 1.50 16.21 10.83
C TRP A 434 1.94 16.98 12.09
N LYS A 435 1.41 18.18 12.36
CA LYS A 435 1.81 19.02 13.52
C LYS A 435 1.43 18.35 14.84
N GLY A 436 0.30 17.66 14.89
CA GLY A 436 -0.12 16.88 16.05
C GLY A 436 0.73 15.63 16.34
N SER A 437 1.70 15.28 15.49
CA SER A 437 2.62 14.14 15.70
C SER A 437 4.01 14.53 16.23
N ILE A 438 4.28 15.81 16.44
CA ILE A 438 5.58 16.28 16.92
C ILE A 438 5.46 16.97 18.28
N GLY A 439 6.58 17.16 18.96
CA GLY A 439 6.60 17.72 20.32
C GLY A 439 6.60 16.63 21.40
N ALA A 440 6.31 17.05 22.62
CA ALA A 440 6.25 16.15 23.77
C ALA A 440 5.11 15.12 23.58
N LEU A 441 5.32 13.88 24.01
CA LEU A 441 4.40 12.78 23.73
C LEU A 441 3.01 13.04 24.32
N GLU A 442 2.96 13.58 25.53
CA GLU A 442 1.72 13.96 26.23
C GLU A 442 0.94 15.08 25.51
N GLU A 443 1.58 15.84 24.62
CA GLU A 443 0.94 16.92 23.84
C GLU A 443 0.47 16.44 22.45
N ARG A 444 0.91 15.25 21.99
CA ARG A 444 0.55 14.74 20.66
C ARG A 444 -0.92 14.36 20.63
N LYS A 445 -1.61 14.64 19.53
CA LYS A 445 -3.06 14.38 19.39
C LYS A 445 -3.28 13.02 18.71
N PRO A 446 -3.70 11.97 19.43
CA PRO A 446 -3.94 10.65 18.87
C PRO A 446 -5.05 10.71 17.83
N LEU A 447 -5.06 9.71 16.96
CA LEU A 447 -6.05 9.59 15.90
C LEU A 447 -6.49 8.14 15.84
N ARG A 448 -7.76 7.93 15.49
CA ARG A 448 -8.15 6.61 15.00
C ARG A 448 -7.38 6.27 13.73
N ASN A 449 -7.04 5.01 13.57
CA ASN A 449 -6.48 4.43 12.37
C ASN A 449 -7.61 4.04 11.41
N LEU A 450 -7.49 4.41 10.12
CA LEU A 450 -8.44 4.02 9.08
C LEU A 450 -8.59 2.49 8.98
N TRP A 451 -7.57 1.73 9.39
CA TRP A 451 -7.55 0.28 9.43
C TRP A 451 -8.21 -0.34 10.69
N GLY A 452 -8.90 0.48 11.51
CA GLY A 452 -9.74 0.01 12.61
C GLY A 452 -8.96 -0.32 13.89
N TYR A 453 -8.05 0.56 14.29
CA TYR A 453 -7.37 0.54 15.58
C TYR A 453 -6.93 1.97 15.97
N HIS A 454 -6.22 2.13 17.08
CA HIS A 454 -5.80 3.43 17.62
C HIS A 454 -4.37 3.80 17.19
N GLN A 455 -4.11 5.07 16.87
CA GLN A 455 -2.76 5.59 16.59
C GLN A 455 -2.35 6.56 17.69
N THR A 456 -1.31 6.19 18.45
CA THR A 456 -0.73 7.05 19.49
C THR A 456 0.02 8.23 18.90
N ARG A 457 0.52 8.07 17.67
CA ARG A 457 1.42 9.01 16.97
C ARG A 457 2.72 9.26 17.74
N GLY A 458 3.14 8.27 18.54
CA GLY A 458 4.47 8.22 19.13
C GLY A 458 5.57 8.05 18.08
N LEU A 459 5.28 7.31 17.01
CA LEU A 459 6.02 7.37 15.74
C LEU A 459 5.41 8.47 14.87
N GLY A 460 5.96 9.69 15.01
CA GLY A 460 5.51 10.87 14.29
C GLY A 460 6.49 11.32 13.21
N TYR A 461 6.21 12.47 12.60
CA TYR A 461 7.03 13.01 11.51
C TYR A 461 8.50 13.21 11.89
N HIS A 462 8.79 13.64 13.13
CA HIS A 462 10.17 13.78 13.58
C HIS A 462 10.90 12.43 13.60
N GLU A 463 10.24 11.39 14.13
CA GLU A 463 10.80 10.04 14.18
C GLU A 463 10.96 9.43 12.77
N TYR A 464 10.03 9.67 11.84
CA TYR A 464 10.19 9.25 10.44
C TYR A 464 11.39 9.93 9.76
N PHE A 465 11.60 11.24 9.97
CA PHE A 465 12.77 11.92 9.42
C PHE A 465 14.09 11.37 9.98
N LEU A 466 14.15 11.11 11.29
CA LEU A 466 15.31 10.45 11.91
C LEU A 466 15.54 9.04 11.34
N PHE A 467 14.46 8.29 11.11
CA PHE A 467 14.55 6.96 10.52
C PHE A 467 15.13 7.00 9.11
N CYS A 468 14.70 7.95 8.28
CA CYS A 468 15.27 8.17 6.95
C CYS A 468 16.78 8.48 7.02
N GLU A 469 17.17 9.41 7.91
CA GLU A 469 18.58 9.76 8.15
C GLU A 469 19.41 8.53 8.58
N ASP A 470 18.88 7.73 9.51
CA ASP A 470 19.57 6.56 10.08
C ASP A 470 19.78 5.43 9.06
N MET A 471 18.96 5.38 8.00
CA MET A 471 19.11 4.45 6.86
C MET A 471 19.89 5.06 5.69
N GLY A 472 20.13 6.36 5.67
CA GLY A 472 20.66 7.07 4.50
C GLY A 472 19.67 7.13 3.33
N ALA A 473 18.37 7.16 3.64
CA ALA A 473 17.28 7.25 2.68
C ALA A 473 16.71 8.68 2.64
N GLU A 474 16.24 9.11 1.46
CA GLU A 474 15.54 10.38 1.30
C GLU A 474 14.11 10.30 1.89
N PRO A 475 13.67 11.28 2.69
CA PRO A 475 12.29 11.32 3.16
C PRO A 475 11.32 11.74 2.03
N VAL A 476 10.21 11.02 1.89
CA VAL A 476 9.08 11.35 0.98
C VAL A 476 7.80 11.42 1.82
N PRO A 477 7.58 12.51 2.59
CA PRO A 477 6.34 12.72 3.32
C PRO A 477 5.17 12.91 2.34
N VAL A 478 4.03 12.32 2.65
CA VAL A 478 2.77 12.42 1.90
C VAL A 478 1.73 13.14 2.74
N VAL A 479 1.11 14.15 2.14
CA VAL A 479 -0.02 14.90 2.71
C VAL A 479 -1.24 14.76 1.80
N ALA A 480 -2.44 14.89 2.36
CA ALA A 480 -3.65 14.88 1.56
C ALA A 480 -3.69 16.04 0.55
N ALA A 481 -4.32 15.85 -0.60
CA ALA A 481 -4.53 16.90 -1.59
C ALA A 481 -5.69 17.85 -1.22
N GLY A 482 -5.97 18.01 0.08
CA GLY A 482 -7.16 18.71 0.59
C GLY A 482 -8.45 17.90 0.50
N VAL A 483 -8.38 16.61 0.18
CA VAL A 483 -9.51 15.67 0.16
C VAL A 483 -9.16 14.41 0.97
N PRO A 484 -10.13 13.79 1.67
CA PRO A 484 -9.91 12.54 2.39
C PRO A 484 -9.91 11.33 1.43
N CYS A 485 -9.68 10.13 1.98
CA CYS A 485 -9.58 8.92 1.19
C CYS A 485 -10.86 8.70 0.38
N GLN A 486 -10.74 8.25 -0.89
CA GLN A 486 -11.90 7.91 -1.72
C GLN A 486 -12.77 6.76 -1.16
N ASN A 487 -12.28 6.05 -0.14
CA ASN A 487 -13.02 5.02 0.61
C ASN A 487 -13.52 5.48 1.97
N SER A 488 -13.50 6.78 2.25
CA SER A 488 -14.04 7.30 3.50
C SER A 488 -15.53 6.98 3.61
N GLY A 489 -15.97 6.64 4.82
CA GLY A 489 -17.36 6.36 5.17
C GLY A 489 -17.78 6.94 6.52
N THR A 490 -16.91 7.71 7.19
CA THR A 490 -17.26 8.41 8.42
C THR A 490 -17.51 9.88 8.15
N CYS A 491 -18.71 10.37 8.49
CA CYS A 491 -19.04 11.79 8.39
C CYS A 491 -18.07 12.67 9.19
N SER A 492 -17.64 13.78 8.59
CA SER A 492 -16.97 14.87 9.26
C SER A 492 -17.99 15.87 9.84
N HIS A 493 -17.53 16.80 10.66
CA HIS A 493 -18.36 17.93 11.11
C HIS A 493 -18.74 18.90 9.99
N HIS A 494 -18.10 18.81 8.82
CA HIS A 494 -18.46 19.53 7.61
C HIS A 494 -19.44 18.76 6.70
N SER A 495 -19.72 17.49 6.99
CA SER A 495 -20.57 16.65 6.14
C SER A 495 -21.99 17.22 6.03
N VAL A 496 -22.44 17.48 4.80
CA VAL A 496 -23.82 17.86 4.50
C VAL A 496 -24.53 16.74 3.76
N GLY A 497 -25.57 16.19 4.39
CA GLY A 497 -26.38 15.12 3.82
C GLY A 497 -25.60 13.80 3.62
N GLU A 498 -26.21 12.87 2.88
CA GLU A 498 -25.60 11.55 2.65
C GLU A 498 -24.35 11.62 1.76
N LEU A 499 -24.28 12.61 0.85
CA LEU A 499 -23.15 12.76 -0.07
C LEU A 499 -21.87 13.18 0.67
N GLY A 500 -22.01 14.06 1.66
CA GLY A 500 -20.88 14.56 2.45
C GLY A 500 -20.27 13.53 3.39
N CYS A 501 -20.85 12.33 3.55
CA CYS A 501 -20.35 11.31 4.47
C CYS A 501 -19.53 10.20 3.79
N GLY A 502 -19.53 10.14 2.45
CA GLY A 502 -18.82 9.11 1.68
C GLY A 502 -17.79 9.69 0.71
N GLY A 503 -16.76 8.91 0.38
CA GLY A 503 -15.76 9.28 -0.61
C GLY A 503 -14.94 10.51 -0.21
N GLN A 504 -14.71 11.43 -1.15
CA GLN A 504 -13.93 12.65 -0.89
C GLN A 504 -14.69 13.74 -0.09
N GLN A 505 -15.97 13.53 0.27
CA GLN A 505 -16.73 14.38 1.19
C GLN A 505 -16.77 15.90 0.90
N GLY A 506 -16.51 16.31 -0.35
CA GLY A 506 -16.41 17.74 -0.69
C GLY A 506 -15.06 18.39 -0.38
N GLY A 507 -14.11 17.64 0.22
CA GLY A 507 -12.80 18.12 0.64
C GLY A 507 -12.83 19.08 1.83
N ILE A 508 -11.65 19.55 2.24
CA ILE A 508 -11.48 20.62 3.24
C ILE A 508 -12.24 21.87 2.74
N PRO A 509 -13.05 22.55 3.58
CA PRO A 509 -13.76 23.76 3.17
C PRO A 509 -12.81 24.83 2.60
N MET A 510 -13.27 25.60 1.62
CA MET A 510 -12.41 26.54 0.91
C MET A 510 -11.86 27.67 1.80
N GLU A 511 -12.61 28.04 2.84
CA GLU A 511 -12.20 28.99 3.87
C GLU A 511 -11.06 28.46 4.77
N GLU A 512 -10.90 27.15 4.89
CA GLU A 512 -9.86 26.49 5.70
C GLU A 512 -8.63 26.10 4.89
N MET A 513 -8.77 25.98 3.55
CA MET A 513 -7.67 25.65 2.65
C MET A 513 -6.43 26.55 2.79
N PRO A 514 -6.51 27.88 3.00
CA PRO A 514 -5.32 28.70 3.24
C PRO A 514 -4.49 28.24 4.45
N GLN A 515 -5.15 27.82 5.55
CA GLN A 515 -4.46 27.30 6.72
C GLN A 515 -3.83 25.94 6.42
N TYR A 516 -4.55 25.06 5.72
CA TYR A 516 -4.01 23.76 5.31
C TYR A 516 -2.80 23.89 4.39
N VAL A 517 -2.84 24.80 3.41
CA VAL A 517 -1.69 25.14 2.56
C VAL A 517 -0.51 25.61 3.40
N GLN A 518 -0.75 26.48 4.39
CA GLN A 518 0.30 26.92 5.31
C GLN A 518 0.88 25.75 6.12
N ASP A 519 0.06 24.79 6.54
CA ASP A 519 0.52 23.60 7.27
C ASP A 519 1.45 22.73 6.41
N VAL A 520 1.20 22.61 5.10
CA VAL A 520 2.10 21.93 4.16
C VAL A 520 3.42 22.69 4.00
N LEU A 521 3.39 24.02 3.88
CA LEU A 521 4.60 24.84 3.80
C LEU A 521 5.42 24.80 5.10
N ASP A 522 4.74 24.68 6.23
CA ASP A 522 5.33 24.55 7.56
C ASP A 522 6.03 23.21 7.74
N LEU A 523 5.53 22.13 7.14
CA LEU A 523 6.21 20.83 7.11
C LEU A 523 7.56 20.94 6.39
N ILE A 524 7.58 21.60 5.23
CA ILE A 524 8.81 21.83 4.48
C ILE A 524 9.76 22.73 5.29
N GLU A 525 9.25 23.77 5.95
CA GLU A 525 10.06 24.63 6.83
C GLU A 525 10.60 23.86 8.05
N TYR A 526 9.83 22.92 8.60
CA TYR A 526 10.29 22.06 9.68
C TYR A 526 11.47 21.21 9.23
N ALA A 527 11.39 20.63 8.03
CA ALA A 527 12.46 19.80 7.50
C ALA A 527 13.71 20.61 7.11
N ASN A 528 13.53 21.76 6.45
CA ASN A 528 14.62 22.47 5.76
C ASN A 528 15.01 23.81 6.39
N GLY A 529 14.14 24.41 7.20
CA GLY A 529 14.30 25.77 7.72
C GLY A 529 15.52 25.96 8.63
N ASP A 530 16.05 27.18 8.64
CA ASP A 530 17.16 27.59 9.51
C ASP A 530 16.69 27.65 10.97
N ALA A 531 17.33 26.84 11.82
CA ALA A 531 17.00 26.69 13.24
C ALA A 531 16.99 27.99 14.05
N LYS A 532 17.63 29.06 13.56
CA LYS A 532 17.71 30.35 14.25
C LYS A 532 16.78 31.41 13.67
N LYS A 533 16.25 31.20 12.46
CA LYS A 533 15.51 32.24 11.72
C LYS A 533 14.05 31.90 11.48
N THR A 534 13.71 30.62 11.39
CA THR A 534 12.35 30.18 11.07
C THR A 534 11.67 29.53 12.25
N VAL A 535 10.34 29.57 12.27
CA VAL A 535 9.53 29.06 13.37
C VAL A 535 9.69 27.55 13.47
N TRP A 536 9.56 26.87 12.33
CA TRP A 536 9.59 25.41 12.30
C TRP A 536 11.00 24.83 12.32
N GLY A 537 12.00 25.56 11.81
CA GLY A 537 13.41 25.23 12.02
C GLY A 537 13.77 25.25 13.51
N LYS A 538 13.27 26.23 14.27
CA LYS A 538 13.46 26.30 15.72
C LYS A 538 12.77 25.14 16.44
N LYS A 539 11.55 24.76 16.04
CA LYS A 539 10.82 23.59 16.58
C LYS A 539 11.60 22.29 16.33
N ARG A 540 12.16 22.09 15.12
CA ARG A 540 13.04 20.94 14.81
C ARG A 540 14.27 20.91 15.71
N ALA A 541 14.92 22.06 15.91
CA ALA A 541 16.07 22.18 16.81
C ALA A 541 15.73 21.87 18.28
N GLN A 542 14.56 22.33 18.75
CA GLN A 542 14.04 22.02 20.10
C GLN A 542 13.75 20.53 20.29
N ALA A 543 13.32 19.83 19.23
CA ALA A 543 13.17 18.38 19.22
C ALA A 543 14.51 17.62 19.24
N GLY A 544 15.65 18.34 19.19
CA GLY A 544 16.99 17.76 19.30
C GLY A 544 17.75 17.66 17.98
N HIS A 545 17.20 18.18 16.87
CA HIS A 545 17.84 18.11 15.55
C HIS A 545 17.96 19.50 14.91
N PRO A 546 19.04 20.27 15.18
CA PRO A 546 19.18 21.62 14.65
C PRO A 546 19.53 21.67 13.16
N LYS A 547 20.10 20.59 12.58
CA LYS A 547 20.47 20.56 11.16
C LYS A 547 19.23 20.31 10.29
N PRO A 548 19.16 20.82 9.06
CA PRO A 548 18.09 20.43 8.12
C PRO A 548 18.12 18.93 7.82
N PHE A 549 16.95 18.34 7.57
CA PHE A 549 16.82 16.98 7.03
C PHE A 549 17.04 16.92 5.51
N ASN A 550 17.11 18.06 4.84
CA ASN A 550 17.33 18.17 3.39
C ASN A 550 16.23 17.47 2.57
N LEU A 551 14.98 17.77 2.88
CA LEU A 551 13.80 17.29 2.18
C LEU A 551 13.81 17.74 0.71
N LYS A 552 13.76 16.78 -0.21
CA LYS A 552 13.75 17.00 -1.67
C LYS A 552 12.42 16.69 -2.34
N TYR A 553 11.59 15.86 -1.72
CA TYR A 553 10.36 15.34 -2.29
C TYR A 553 9.19 15.55 -1.32
N ILE A 554 8.00 15.84 -1.85
CA ILE A 554 6.76 15.82 -1.07
C ILE A 554 5.64 15.22 -1.93
N GLY A 555 4.93 14.24 -1.39
CA GLY A 555 3.71 13.70 -2.00
C GLY A 555 2.51 14.56 -1.63
N ILE A 556 1.71 14.94 -2.62
CA ILE A 556 0.43 15.62 -2.43
C ILE A 556 -0.66 14.75 -3.06
N GLY A 557 -1.50 14.15 -2.22
CA GLY A 557 -2.48 13.16 -2.65
C GLY A 557 -1.95 11.73 -2.63
N ASN A 558 -2.88 10.79 -2.82
CA ASN A 558 -2.72 9.33 -2.80
C ASN A 558 -4.01 8.69 -3.32
N GLU A 559 -3.95 7.97 -4.44
CA GLU A 559 -5.12 7.26 -5.00
C GLU A 559 -6.42 8.09 -5.08
N ASP A 560 -6.31 9.40 -5.32
CA ASP A 560 -7.45 10.29 -5.31
C ASP A 560 -8.35 10.09 -6.54
N LEU A 561 -9.66 10.22 -6.36
CA LEU A 561 -10.52 10.46 -7.53
C LEU A 561 -10.16 11.84 -8.10
N ILE A 562 -9.99 11.93 -9.41
CA ILE A 562 -9.57 13.15 -10.10
C ILE A 562 -10.81 13.97 -10.43
N THR A 563 -11.43 14.50 -9.37
CA THR A 563 -12.62 15.35 -9.43
C THR A 563 -12.26 16.82 -9.48
N ASP A 564 -13.19 17.69 -9.88
CA ASP A 564 -13.00 19.15 -9.82
C ASP A 564 -12.65 19.63 -8.39
N ILE A 565 -13.20 18.95 -7.37
CA ILE A 565 -12.95 19.21 -5.94
C ILE A 565 -11.48 18.95 -5.58
N PHE A 566 -10.93 17.84 -6.10
CA PHE A 566 -9.51 17.50 -5.95
C PHE A 566 -8.62 18.47 -6.73
N GLU A 567 -8.92 18.72 -8.01
CA GLU A 567 -8.07 19.56 -8.87
C GLU A 567 -7.89 20.98 -8.31
N GLU A 568 -8.98 21.59 -7.81
CA GLU A 568 -8.96 22.93 -7.23
C GLU A 568 -8.02 23.00 -6.01
N ARG A 569 -8.13 22.04 -5.08
CA ARG A 569 -7.34 22.01 -3.85
C ARG A 569 -5.90 21.61 -4.08
N PHE A 570 -5.66 20.60 -4.92
CA PHE A 570 -4.32 20.22 -5.35
C PHE A 570 -3.61 21.43 -5.96
N THR A 571 -4.29 22.17 -6.85
CA THR A 571 -3.73 23.35 -7.52
C THR A 571 -3.26 24.40 -6.52
N MET A 572 -4.04 24.66 -5.46
CA MET A 572 -3.65 25.61 -4.41
C MET A 572 -2.38 25.18 -3.68
N ILE A 573 -2.30 23.92 -3.27
CA ILE A 573 -1.14 23.41 -2.52
C ILE A 573 0.09 23.35 -3.43
N PHE A 574 -0.05 22.82 -4.65
CA PHE A 574 1.04 22.72 -5.63
C PHE A 574 1.64 24.09 -5.97
N ASN A 575 0.80 25.08 -6.27
CA ASN A 575 1.27 26.42 -6.61
C ASN A 575 2.00 27.07 -5.44
N ALA A 576 1.48 26.93 -4.21
CA ALA A 576 2.12 27.49 -3.02
C ALA A 576 3.48 26.84 -2.72
N VAL A 577 3.59 25.51 -2.86
CA VAL A 577 4.88 24.81 -2.70
C VAL A 577 5.86 25.24 -3.79
N LYS A 578 5.44 25.28 -5.05
CA LYS A 578 6.27 25.68 -6.18
C LYS A 578 6.77 27.13 -6.06
N GLU A 579 5.95 28.03 -5.52
CA GLU A 579 6.33 29.43 -5.30
C GLU A 579 7.35 29.56 -4.16
N LYS A 580 7.12 28.89 -3.02
CA LYS A 580 7.92 29.08 -1.81
C LYS A 580 9.18 28.20 -1.74
N TYR A 581 9.10 26.99 -2.28
CA TYR A 581 10.15 25.96 -2.26
C TYR A 581 10.32 25.31 -3.64
N PRO A 582 10.73 26.09 -4.67
CA PRO A 582 10.86 25.58 -6.04
C PRO A 582 11.90 24.45 -6.18
N GLU A 583 12.78 24.26 -5.19
CA GLU A 583 13.74 23.17 -5.12
C GLU A 583 13.14 21.83 -4.69
N VAL A 584 11.95 21.83 -4.07
CA VAL A 584 11.25 20.62 -3.64
C VAL A 584 10.42 20.06 -4.80
N THR A 585 10.64 18.81 -5.13
CA THR A 585 9.88 18.09 -6.16
C THR A 585 8.55 17.63 -5.58
N VAL A 586 7.45 18.17 -6.09
CA VAL A 586 6.11 17.68 -5.79
C VAL A 586 5.83 16.41 -6.58
N ILE A 587 5.39 15.36 -5.87
CA ILE A 587 4.84 14.14 -6.45
C ILE A 587 3.31 14.22 -6.33
N GLY A 588 2.61 14.30 -7.46
CA GLY A 588 1.14 14.24 -7.51
C GLY A 588 0.64 12.80 -7.66
N THR A 589 -0.67 12.60 -7.77
CA THR A 589 -1.30 11.30 -8.07
C THR A 589 -2.01 11.34 -9.42
N VAL A 590 -2.08 10.20 -10.10
CA VAL A 590 -2.88 10.00 -11.32
C VAL A 590 -4.07 9.06 -11.09
N GLY A 591 -4.56 8.96 -9.85
CA GLY A 591 -5.76 8.20 -9.55
C GLY A 591 -5.50 6.88 -8.82
N PRO A 592 -6.58 6.16 -8.45
CA PRO A 592 -6.50 4.94 -7.64
C PRO A 592 -6.05 3.70 -8.42
N PHE A 593 -5.99 3.76 -9.74
CA PHE A 593 -5.68 2.60 -10.59
C PHE A 593 -4.82 3.00 -11.79
N TYR A 594 -4.18 2.00 -12.39
CA TYR A 594 -3.30 2.11 -13.57
C TYR A 594 -4.04 2.21 -14.93
N GLU A 595 -5.37 2.18 -14.91
CA GLU A 595 -6.23 2.40 -16.07
C GLU A 595 -7.57 3.00 -15.62
N GLY A 596 -8.34 3.56 -16.56
CA GLY A 596 -9.67 4.09 -16.30
C GLY A 596 -9.74 5.61 -16.40
N SER A 597 -10.91 6.16 -16.08
CA SER A 597 -11.23 7.58 -16.23
C SER A 597 -10.32 8.49 -15.41
N ASP A 598 -10.11 8.14 -14.14
CA ASP A 598 -9.26 8.91 -13.22
C ASP A 598 -7.80 8.84 -13.63
N TYR A 599 -7.36 7.71 -14.17
CA TYR A 599 -6.01 7.56 -14.73
C TYR A 599 -5.77 8.46 -15.94
N GLU A 600 -6.71 8.45 -16.90
CA GLU A 600 -6.62 9.30 -18.09
C GLU A 600 -6.71 10.80 -17.71
N GLU A 601 -7.64 11.18 -16.82
CA GLU A 601 -7.79 12.58 -16.37
C GLU A 601 -6.61 13.03 -15.50
N GLY A 602 -6.12 12.19 -14.59
CA GLY A 602 -4.96 12.47 -13.75
C GLY A 602 -3.71 12.79 -14.56
N TRP A 603 -3.41 12.00 -15.59
CA TRP A 603 -2.30 12.29 -16.51
C TRP A 603 -2.51 13.57 -17.31
N LYS A 604 -3.75 13.87 -17.72
CA LYS A 604 -4.11 15.12 -18.40
C LYS A 604 -3.94 16.32 -17.48
N PHE A 605 -4.40 16.23 -16.24
CA PHE A 605 -4.24 17.24 -15.21
C PHE A 605 -2.76 17.48 -14.87
N ALA A 606 -2.00 16.40 -14.64
CA ALA A 606 -0.57 16.48 -14.36
C ALA A 606 0.21 17.16 -15.50
N THR A 607 -0.13 16.84 -16.75
CA THR A 607 0.45 17.49 -17.93
C THR A 607 0.10 18.98 -17.97
N LYS A 608 -1.17 19.34 -17.75
CA LYS A 608 -1.67 20.73 -17.74
C LYS A 608 -0.96 21.57 -16.67
N MET A 609 -0.79 21.02 -15.48
CA MET A 609 -0.17 21.71 -14.33
C MET A 609 1.36 21.73 -14.39
N GLY A 610 1.97 20.89 -15.23
CA GLY A 610 3.42 20.71 -15.27
C GLY A 610 3.95 20.08 -13.97
N ILE A 611 3.25 19.08 -13.45
CA ILE A 611 3.68 18.33 -12.27
C ILE A 611 4.95 17.55 -12.65
N PRO A 612 6.05 17.64 -11.87
CA PRO A 612 7.34 17.04 -12.26
C PRO A 612 7.35 15.52 -12.12
N MET A 613 6.56 14.97 -11.19
CA MET A 613 6.46 13.53 -10.94
C MET A 613 5.04 13.14 -10.50
N VAL A 614 4.58 11.96 -10.89
CA VAL A 614 3.29 11.40 -10.49
C VAL A 614 3.45 10.01 -9.89
N ASP A 615 2.56 9.69 -8.95
CA ASP A 615 2.44 8.42 -8.26
C ASP A 615 1.42 7.50 -8.95
N GLU A 616 1.83 6.27 -9.24
CA GLU A 616 1.02 5.20 -9.84
C GLU A 616 0.99 3.97 -8.94
N HIS A 617 -0.19 3.34 -8.85
CA HIS A 617 -0.41 2.21 -7.96
C HIS A 617 -1.05 1.02 -8.69
N TYR A 618 -0.59 -0.19 -8.41
CA TYR A 618 -1.29 -1.41 -8.84
C TYR A 618 -0.95 -2.70 -8.10
N TYR A 619 -2.01 -3.41 -7.74
CA TYR A 619 -1.97 -4.74 -7.11
C TYR A 619 -2.55 -5.78 -8.06
N ASN A 620 -1.70 -6.52 -8.77
CA ASN A 620 -2.13 -7.41 -9.86
C ASN A 620 -1.69 -8.87 -9.65
N THR A 621 -2.20 -9.76 -10.48
CA THR A 621 -1.80 -11.17 -10.53
C THR A 621 -0.44 -11.35 -11.22
N PRO A 622 0.34 -12.41 -10.92
CA PRO A 622 1.61 -12.70 -11.62
C PRO A 622 1.54 -12.65 -13.15
N GLY A 623 0.47 -13.18 -13.76
CA GLY A 623 0.25 -13.11 -15.20
C GLY A 623 0.18 -11.69 -15.76
N TRP A 624 -0.28 -10.70 -14.99
CA TRP A 624 -0.27 -9.30 -15.40
C TRP A 624 1.18 -8.78 -15.53
N PHE A 625 2.01 -9.04 -14.52
CA PHE A 625 3.43 -8.65 -14.54
C PHE A 625 4.18 -9.31 -15.70
N ILE A 626 3.88 -10.58 -16.01
CA ILE A 626 4.44 -11.32 -17.15
C ILE A 626 4.03 -10.70 -18.48
N ASN A 627 2.77 -10.27 -18.63
CA ASN A 627 2.21 -9.82 -19.91
C ASN A 627 2.27 -8.30 -20.15
N ASN A 628 2.66 -7.49 -19.15
CA ASN A 628 2.76 -6.03 -19.25
C ASN A 628 4.20 -5.52 -19.13
N GLN A 629 5.19 -6.31 -19.52
CA GLN A 629 6.61 -5.92 -19.47
C GLN A 629 6.98 -4.71 -20.35
N ASP A 630 6.10 -4.30 -21.27
CA ASP A 630 6.25 -3.12 -22.12
C ASP A 630 5.42 -1.91 -21.63
N PHE A 631 4.85 -1.97 -20.42
CA PHE A 631 3.91 -0.96 -19.90
C PHE A 631 4.48 0.45 -20.01
N TYR A 632 5.69 0.66 -19.49
CA TYR A 632 6.38 1.96 -19.50
C TYR A 632 7.11 2.27 -20.82
N ASP A 633 7.27 1.29 -21.72
CA ASP A 633 8.03 1.47 -22.96
C ASP A 633 7.39 2.54 -23.87
N ARG A 634 6.08 2.76 -23.77
CA ARG A 634 5.30 3.71 -24.57
C ARG A 634 5.12 5.09 -23.94
N TYR A 635 5.65 5.33 -22.75
CA TYR A 635 5.45 6.60 -22.04
C TYR A 635 6.20 7.74 -22.73
N ASP A 636 5.64 8.94 -22.66
CA ASP A 636 6.30 10.14 -23.17
C ASP A 636 7.39 10.58 -22.18
N ARG A 637 8.66 10.49 -22.61
CA ARG A 637 9.83 10.80 -21.77
C ARG A 637 9.96 12.29 -21.43
N ASN A 638 9.14 13.16 -22.05
CA ASN A 638 9.09 14.60 -21.81
C ASN A 638 8.00 15.02 -20.80
N LYS A 639 7.14 14.09 -20.38
CA LYS A 639 6.11 14.35 -19.36
C LYS A 639 6.66 14.12 -17.94
N ALA A 640 5.78 14.22 -16.95
CA ALA A 640 6.06 13.89 -15.56
C ALA A 640 6.79 12.55 -15.45
N LYS A 641 7.76 12.47 -14.53
CA LYS A 641 8.37 11.20 -14.14
C LYS A 641 7.36 10.37 -13.35
N VAL A 642 7.61 9.08 -13.26
CA VAL A 642 6.75 8.15 -12.50
C VAL A 642 7.46 7.73 -11.22
N TYR A 643 6.72 7.77 -10.13
CA TYR A 643 6.95 7.00 -8.94
C TYR A 643 5.91 5.87 -8.93
N LEU A 644 6.35 4.61 -8.98
CA LEU A 644 5.48 3.47 -8.74
C LEU A 644 5.36 3.26 -7.22
N GLY A 645 4.47 4.02 -6.57
CA GLY A 645 4.38 4.13 -5.12
C GLY A 645 3.90 2.88 -4.42
N GLU A 646 3.04 2.11 -5.08
CA GLU A 646 2.50 0.88 -4.51
C GLU A 646 2.37 -0.18 -5.60
N TYR A 647 3.06 -1.30 -5.41
CA TYR A 647 2.84 -2.49 -6.22
C TYR A 647 3.05 -3.77 -5.44
N ALA A 648 2.28 -4.81 -5.79
CA ALA A 648 2.52 -6.18 -5.36
C ALA A 648 1.85 -7.18 -6.31
N ALA A 649 2.46 -8.35 -6.47
CA ALA A 649 1.83 -9.50 -7.08
C ALA A 649 1.01 -10.28 -6.04
N HIS A 650 -0.20 -10.71 -6.41
CA HIS A 650 -1.03 -11.55 -5.55
C HIS A 650 -1.70 -12.71 -6.28
N LEU A 651 -1.83 -13.82 -5.56
CA LEU A 651 -2.57 -15.01 -5.98
C LEU A 651 -3.82 -15.16 -5.09
N PRO A 652 -4.80 -16.01 -5.45
CA PRO A 652 -5.84 -16.39 -4.51
C PRO A 652 -5.25 -16.94 -3.21
N GLY A 653 -5.84 -16.56 -2.09
CA GLY A 653 -5.27 -16.82 -0.76
C GLY A 653 -4.10 -15.91 -0.38
N ARG A 654 -3.64 -15.03 -1.29
CA ARG A 654 -2.61 -13.99 -1.09
C ARG A 654 -1.32 -14.50 -0.41
N PRO A 655 -0.72 -15.63 -0.84
CA PRO A 655 0.58 -16.05 -0.34
C PRO A 655 1.69 -15.10 -0.83
N ASN A 656 2.77 -15.02 -0.05
CA ASN A 656 4.05 -14.52 -0.54
C ASN A 656 4.96 -15.72 -0.82
N ASN A 657 5.22 -16.02 -2.09
CA ASN A 657 5.93 -17.23 -2.53
C ASN A 657 6.86 -16.94 -3.72
N ILE A 658 7.54 -17.98 -4.21
CA ILE A 658 8.44 -17.86 -5.38
C ILE A 658 7.71 -17.35 -6.62
N GLU A 659 6.46 -17.75 -6.88
CA GLU A 659 5.72 -17.26 -8.04
C GLU A 659 5.52 -15.74 -8.01
N THR A 660 5.02 -15.20 -6.89
CA THR A 660 4.79 -13.75 -6.77
C THR A 660 6.11 -12.98 -6.80
N ALA A 661 7.11 -13.44 -6.05
CA ALA A 661 8.41 -12.78 -5.95
C ALA A 661 9.16 -12.75 -7.29
N LEU A 662 9.11 -13.83 -8.08
CA LEU A 662 9.77 -13.87 -9.37
C LEU A 662 8.99 -13.12 -10.46
N ALA A 663 7.65 -13.03 -10.38
CA ALA A 663 6.87 -12.18 -11.27
C ALA A 663 7.20 -10.69 -11.05
N GLU A 664 7.36 -10.28 -9.79
CA GLU A 664 7.83 -8.95 -9.42
C GLU A 664 9.27 -8.71 -9.89
N ALA A 665 10.20 -9.64 -9.64
CA ALA A 665 11.58 -9.54 -10.12
C ALA A 665 11.66 -9.45 -11.65
N LEU A 666 10.88 -10.26 -12.37
CA LEU A 666 10.76 -10.20 -13.83
C LEU A 666 10.32 -8.82 -14.29
N TYR A 667 9.27 -8.27 -13.67
CA TYR A 667 8.75 -6.97 -14.02
C TYR A 667 9.75 -5.84 -13.72
N LEU A 668 10.47 -5.92 -12.61
CA LEU A 668 11.51 -4.96 -12.24
C LEU A 668 12.66 -4.90 -13.26
N THR A 669 12.92 -5.95 -14.05
CA THR A 669 13.85 -5.82 -15.19
C THR A 669 13.37 -4.81 -16.23
N SER A 670 12.06 -4.74 -16.45
CA SER A 670 11.43 -3.81 -17.38
C SER A 670 11.24 -2.42 -16.79
N VAL A 671 11.01 -2.33 -15.48
CA VAL A 671 11.02 -1.05 -14.77
C VAL A 671 12.42 -0.44 -14.77
N GLU A 672 13.46 -1.21 -14.48
CA GLU A 672 14.86 -0.75 -14.51
C GLU A 672 15.29 -0.34 -15.94
N ARG A 673 14.82 -1.06 -16.97
CA ARG A 673 14.96 -0.64 -18.38
C ARG A 673 14.32 0.72 -18.65
N ASN A 674 13.25 1.09 -17.96
CA ASN A 674 12.54 2.37 -18.12
C ASN A 674 12.79 3.33 -16.95
N ALA A 675 13.88 3.17 -16.21
CA ALA A 675 14.17 4.00 -15.04
C ALA A 675 14.61 5.44 -15.37
N ASP A 676 14.60 5.82 -16.66
CA ASP A 676 14.57 7.19 -17.15
C ASP A 676 13.18 7.85 -17.08
N VAL A 677 12.12 7.04 -16.98
CA VAL A 677 10.72 7.43 -16.75
C VAL A 677 10.31 7.10 -15.32
N VAL A 678 10.45 5.84 -14.91
CA VAL A 678 10.11 5.36 -13.56
C VAL A 678 11.29 5.56 -12.63
N THR A 679 11.27 6.64 -11.87
CA THR A 679 12.44 7.06 -11.08
C THR A 679 12.47 6.48 -9.67
N MET A 680 11.34 5.99 -9.18
CA MET A 680 11.15 5.47 -7.82
C MET A 680 10.14 4.32 -7.85
N THR A 681 10.30 3.34 -6.97
CA THR A 681 9.38 2.21 -6.79
C THR A 681 9.36 1.77 -5.32
N SER A 682 8.21 1.34 -4.82
CA SER A 682 8.10 0.72 -3.50
C SER A 682 7.02 -0.36 -3.46
N TYR A 683 7.38 -1.52 -2.92
CA TYR A 683 6.41 -2.58 -2.63
C TYR A 683 5.46 -2.14 -1.51
N ALA A 684 4.20 -2.54 -1.60
CA ALA A 684 3.20 -2.29 -0.57
C ALA A 684 2.25 -3.49 -0.34
N PRO A 685 1.73 -3.68 0.90
CA PRO A 685 2.17 -3.04 2.14
C PRO A 685 3.45 -3.67 2.71
N LEU A 686 4.12 -2.95 3.62
CA LEU A 686 5.48 -3.28 4.05
C LEU A 686 5.54 -4.25 5.24
N LEU A 687 4.77 -4.00 6.29
CA LEU A 687 4.85 -4.72 7.56
C LEU A 687 3.49 -5.28 7.97
N ALA A 688 3.46 -6.50 8.51
CA ALA A 688 2.27 -7.05 9.16
C ALA A 688 2.59 -7.83 10.43
N LYS A 689 1.95 -7.45 11.53
CA LYS A 689 1.97 -8.22 12.78
C LYS A 689 1.07 -9.45 12.64
N GLU A 690 1.61 -10.61 12.96
CA GLU A 690 0.87 -11.88 12.98
C GLU A 690 -0.34 -11.78 13.92
N GLY A 691 -1.52 -12.17 13.44
CA GLY A 691 -2.79 -12.08 14.17
C GLY A 691 -3.52 -10.74 14.00
N HIS A 692 -2.87 -9.71 13.46
CA HIS A 692 -3.42 -8.35 13.32
C HIS A 692 -3.36 -7.84 11.89
N THR A 693 -3.87 -8.63 10.95
CA THR A 693 -3.72 -8.35 9.52
C THR A 693 -5.05 -7.92 8.87
N GLN A 694 -5.10 -6.68 8.40
CA GLN A 694 -6.19 -6.07 7.61
C GLN A 694 -5.98 -6.22 6.10
N TRP A 695 -4.74 -6.31 5.63
CA TRP A 695 -4.39 -6.52 4.23
C TRP A 695 -3.31 -7.59 4.06
N ASN A 696 -3.33 -8.32 2.95
CA ASN A 696 -2.31 -9.30 2.55
C ASN A 696 -2.10 -9.22 1.02
N PRO A 697 -0.99 -9.71 0.46
CA PRO A 697 0.24 -10.08 1.16
C PRO A 697 1.01 -8.83 1.66
N ASP A 698 2.00 -9.04 2.54
CA ASP A 698 2.92 -8.01 3.03
C ASP A 698 4.37 -8.42 2.80
N LEU A 699 5.28 -7.45 2.73
CA LEU A 699 6.70 -7.72 2.47
C LEU A 699 7.38 -8.43 3.65
N ILE A 700 7.03 -8.07 4.88
CA ILE A 700 7.62 -8.61 6.11
C ILE A 700 6.51 -8.87 7.13
N TYR A 701 6.44 -10.12 7.60
CA TYR A 701 5.60 -10.48 8.75
C TYR A 701 6.43 -10.46 10.03
N PHE A 702 5.80 -10.21 11.19
CA PHE A 702 6.51 -10.22 12.46
C PHE A 702 5.59 -10.53 13.64
N ASN A 703 6.20 -10.89 14.77
CA ASN A 703 5.55 -10.95 16.08
C ASN A 703 6.47 -10.30 17.13
N ASN A 704 6.15 -10.44 18.42
CA ASN A 704 6.90 -9.75 19.48
C ASN A 704 8.36 -10.23 19.61
N THR A 705 8.69 -11.42 19.09
CA THR A 705 10.03 -12.03 19.24
C THR A 705 10.76 -12.25 17.92
N GLU A 706 10.05 -12.28 16.79
CA GLU A 706 10.60 -12.67 15.49
C GLU A 706 10.20 -11.69 14.39
N VAL A 707 11.11 -11.52 13.43
CA VAL A 707 10.87 -10.86 12.13
C VAL A 707 11.03 -11.91 11.04
N LYS A 708 10.07 -11.96 10.11
CA LYS A 708 9.93 -12.99 9.07
C LYS A 708 9.87 -12.33 7.69
N PRO A 709 11.05 -11.99 7.10
CA PRO A 709 11.12 -11.51 5.74
C PRO A 709 10.62 -12.57 4.76
N THR A 710 9.79 -12.17 3.81
CA THR A 710 9.18 -13.08 2.83
C THR A 710 10.09 -13.36 1.64
N VAL A 711 9.66 -14.22 0.71
CA VAL A 711 10.38 -14.43 -0.55
C VAL A 711 10.43 -13.13 -1.37
N GLY A 712 9.32 -12.37 -1.39
CA GLY A 712 9.25 -11.06 -2.01
C GLY A 712 10.24 -10.06 -1.40
N TYR A 713 10.44 -10.09 -0.07
CA TYR A 713 11.46 -9.26 0.59
C TYR A 713 12.85 -9.50 -0.02
N TYR A 714 13.24 -10.76 -0.21
CA TYR A 714 14.56 -11.06 -0.75
C TYR A 714 14.71 -10.67 -2.22
N ALA A 715 13.62 -10.71 -3.02
CA ALA A 715 13.64 -10.16 -4.36
C ALA A 715 13.90 -8.64 -4.33
N GLN A 716 13.20 -7.90 -3.47
CA GLN A 716 13.43 -6.45 -3.27
C GLN A 716 14.85 -6.16 -2.76
N GLN A 717 15.35 -6.95 -1.80
CA GLN A 717 16.70 -6.83 -1.26
C GLN A 717 17.77 -7.01 -2.35
N MET A 718 17.61 -8.04 -3.19
CA MET A 718 18.52 -8.30 -4.30
C MET A 718 18.55 -7.14 -5.31
N TYR A 719 17.43 -6.44 -5.53
CA TYR A 719 17.41 -5.21 -6.34
C TYR A 719 18.03 -4.01 -5.60
N GLY A 720 17.64 -3.74 -4.35
CA GLY A 720 18.09 -2.57 -3.59
C GLY A 720 19.60 -2.56 -3.30
N GLN A 721 20.19 -3.75 -3.10
CA GLN A 721 21.64 -3.91 -2.93
C GLN A 721 22.43 -3.92 -4.25
N ASN A 722 21.75 -4.02 -5.40
CA ASN A 722 22.38 -4.11 -6.72
C ASN A 722 21.77 -3.12 -7.72
N ALA A 723 21.55 -1.89 -7.27
CA ALA A 723 21.11 -0.77 -8.09
C ALA A 723 22.23 -0.22 -8.98
N GLY A 724 21.86 0.38 -10.11
CA GLY A 724 22.79 1.10 -10.99
C GLY A 724 22.35 2.54 -11.27
N SER A 725 23.20 3.29 -11.96
CA SER A 725 22.92 4.64 -12.46
C SER A 725 22.92 4.73 -13.99
N GLU A 726 23.40 3.68 -14.67
CA GLU A 726 23.34 3.52 -16.12
C GLU A 726 22.70 2.18 -16.48
N TYR A 727 21.73 2.20 -17.38
CA TYR A 727 21.19 0.99 -18.01
C TYR A 727 21.91 0.73 -19.32
N ILE A 728 22.32 -0.52 -19.53
CA ILE A 728 23.03 -0.97 -20.73
C ILE A 728 22.10 -1.92 -21.48
N ALA A 729 21.79 -1.58 -22.74
CA ALA A 729 20.86 -2.38 -23.52
C ALA A 729 21.39 -3.81 -23.73
N SER A 730 20.48 -4.77 -23.72
CA SER A 730 20.78 -6.17 -24.03
C SER A 730 19.74 -6.75 -24.97
N SER A 731 20.15 -7.71 -25.79
CA SER A 731 19.26 -8.53 -26.61
C SER A 731 19.31 -9.98 -26.16
N VAL A 732 18.16 -10.67 -26.22
CA VAL A 732 18.03 -12.08 -25.85
C VAL A 732 17.57 -12.84 -27.08
N THR A 733 18.37 -13.82 -27.50
CA THR A 733 18.01 -14.78 -28.55
C THR A 733 17.77 -16.14 -27.91
N LEU A 734 16.64 -16.77 -28.19
CA LEU A 734 16.28 -18.09 -27.67
C LEU A 734 16.23 -19.12 -28.79
N ASP A 735 16.58 -20.37 -28.48
CA ASP A 735 16.33 -21.52 -29.36
C ASP A 735 14.84 -21.90 -29.46
N ASN A 736 14.01 -21.29 -28.60
CA ASN A 736 12.56 -21.43 -28.60
C ASN A 736 11.87 -20.09 -28.92
N ALA A 737 11.09 -20.06 -29.99
CA ALA A 737 10.43 -18.84 -30.46
C ALA A 737 9.07 -18.54 -29.80
N GLN A 738 8.53 -19.45 -28.97
CA GLN A 738 7.21 -19.31 -28.35
C GLN A 738 7.14 -18.06 -27.45
N ASP A 739 6.09 -17.27 -27.62
CA ASP A 739 5.86 -16.04 -26.84
C ASP A 739 5.79 -16.31 -25.34
N ALA A 740 5.08 -17.39 -24.96
CA ALA A 740 4.96 -17.81 -23.56
C ALA A 740 6.31 -18.14 -22.90
N VAL A 741 7.30 -18.60 -23.69
CA VAL A 741 8.67 -18.86 -23.21
C VAL A 741 9.44 -17.55 -23.07
N LYS A 742 9.41 -16.70 -24.10
CA LYS A 742 10.10 -15.39 -24.12
C LYS A 742 9.70 -14.50 -22.94
N LYS A 743 8.40 -14.40 -22.66
CA LYS A 743 7.88 -13.57 -21.57
C LYS A 743 8.33 -14.00 -20.18
N ARG A 744 8.88 -15.21 -20.01
CA ARG A 744 9.29 -15.75 -18.71
C ARG A 744 10.81 -15.71 -18.50
N ILE A 745 11.53 -15.03 -19.38
CA ILE A 745 12.97 -14.80 -19.26
C ILE A 745 13.21 -13.29 -19.18
N GLY A 746 13.71 -12.82 -18.05
CA GLY A 746 14.02 -11.41 -17.80
C GLY A 746 15.52 -11.14 -17.78
N VAL A 747 15.95 -10.03 -18.36
CA VAL A 747 17.35 -9.58 -18.33
C VAL A 747 17.40 -8.08 -18.09
N SER A 748 18.19 -7.67 -17.10
CA SER A 748 18.59 -6.27 -16.90
C SER A 748 20.09 -6.19 -16.66
N VAL A 749 20.74 -5.21 -17.28
CA VAL A 749 22.17 -4.97 -17.13
C VAL A 749 22.37 -3.50 -16.78
N VAL A 750 22.98 -3.26 -15.63
CA VAL A 750 23.24 -1.90 -15.14
C VAL A 750 24.69 -1.74 -14.72
N ARG A 751 25.15 -0.49 -14.74
CA ARG A 751 26.41 -0.09 -14.12
C ARG A 751 26.13 0.70 -12.85
N ASP A 752 26.78 0.34 -11.76
CA ASP A 752 26.81 1.14 -10.54
C ASP A 752 27.74 2.34 -10.75
N GLY A 753 27.19 3.56 -10.74
CA GLY A 753 27.96 4.79 -10.96
C GLY A 753 28.99 5.09 -9.88
N LYS A 754 28.84 4.56 -8.66
CA LYS A 754 29.75 4.82 -7.54
C LYS A 754 30.98 3.91 -7.59
N THR A 755 30.78 2.63 -7.88
CA THR A 755 31.84 1.61 -7.88
C THR A 755 32.39 1.33 -9.28
N GLY A 756 31.57 1.57 -10.31
CA GLY A 756 31.83 1.18 -11.69
C GLY A 756 31.46 -0.27 -12.01
N ASP A 757 30.94 -1.01 -11.02
CA ASP A 757 30.61 -2.44 -11.14
C ASP A 757 29.54 -2.68 -12.20
N MET A 758 29.69 -3.80 -12.90
CA MET A 758 28.70 -4.30 -13.85
C MET A 758 27.79 -5.30 -13.12
N ILE A 759 26.49 -5.11 -13.24
CA ILE A 759 25.48 -5.92 -12.55
C ILE A 759 24.55 -6.51 -13.60
N VAL A 760 24.51 -7.84 -13.69
CA VAL A 760 23.63 -8.60 -14.58
C VAL A 760 22.56 -9.28 -13.75
N LYS A 761 21.29 -8.97 -14.02
CA LYS A 761 20.12 -9.52 -13.36
C LYS A 761 19.38 -10.44 -14.35
N LEU A 762 19.15 -11.69 -13.95
CA LEU A 762 18.60 -12.74 -14.81
C LEU A 762 17.44 -13.43 -14.10
N VAL A 763 16.26 -13.45 -14.73
CA VAL A 763 15.06 -14.10 -14.20
C VAL A 763 14.65 -15.24 -15.11
N ASN A 764 14.39 -16.42 -14.53
CA ASN A 764 13.82 -17.57 -15.21
C ASN A 764 12.52 -17.99 -14.49
N LEU A 765 11.38 -17.71 -15.10
CA LEU A 765 10.05 -18.09 -14.60
C LEU A 765 9.53 -19.39 -15.25
N LEU A 766 10.39 -20.16 -15.92
CA LEU A 766 10.02 -21.42 -16.58
C LEU A 766 10.18 -22.63 -15.65
N PRO A 767 9.43 -23.72 -15.87
CA PRO A 767 9.59 -25.00 -15.17
C PRO A 767 10.86 -25.77 -15.56
N VAL A 768 11.72 -25.21 -16.41
CA VAL A 768 12.96 -25.81 -16.90
C VAL A 768 14.12 -24.83 -16.75
N ALA A 769 15.34 -25.35 -16.72
CA ALA A 769 16.53 -24.51 -16.70
C ALA A 769 16.68 -23.72 -18.02
N VAL A 770 17.33 -22.56 -17.93
CA VAL A 770 17.76 -21.77 -19.09
C VAL A 770 19.28 -21.76 -19.14
N ASN A 771 19.85 -22.32 -20.19
CA ASN A 771 21.29 -22.32 -20.45
C ASN A 771 21.66 -21.02 -21.16
N ALA A 772 22.09 -20.01 -20.41
CA ALA A 772 22.43 -18.70 -20.94
C ALA A 772 23.92 -18.61 -21.29
N GLN A 773 24.23 -18.23 -22.53
CA GLN A 773 25.53 -17.70 -22.92
C GLN A 773 25.44 -16.18 -22.83
N VAL A 774 26.16 -15.57 -21.89
CA VAL A 774 26.22 -14.12 -21.74
C VAL A 774 27.45 -13.59 -22.45
N GLU A 775 27.25 -12.62 -23.33
CA GLU A 775 28.29 -11.88 -24.05
C GLU A 775 28.38 -10.45 -23.47
N LEU A 776 29.47 -10.16 -22.76
CA LEU A 776 29.80 -8.88 -22.14
C LEU A 776 31.08 -8.29 -22.78
N PRO A 777 30.97 -7.50 -23.86
CA PRO A 777 32.14 -6.91 -24.53
C PRO A 777 33.02 -6.06 -23.61
N SER A 778 32.48 -5.51 -22.52
CA SER A 778 33.26 -4.77 -21.52
C SER A 778 34.31 -5.60 -20.78
N LEU A 779 34.29 -6.93 -20.91
CA LEU A 779 35.27 -7.85 -20.34
C LEU A 779 36.21 -8.44 -21.39
N GLU A 780 36.28 -7.87 -22.59
CA GLU A 780 37.20 -8.34 -23.64
C GLU A 780 38.64 -8.45 -23.11
N GLY A 781 39.22 -9.64 -23.24
CA GLY A 781 40.56 -9.96 -22.74
C GLY A 781 40.71 -10.04 -21.21
N MET A 782 39.61 -10.02 -20.45
CA MET A 782 39.60 -10.11 -18.98
C MET A 782 38.95 -11.43 -18.52
N ASN A 783 39.53 -12.04 -17.49
CA ASN A 783 38.90 -13.07 -16.68
C ASN A 783 38.88 -12.56 -15.23
N THR A 784 37.74 -12.60 -14.57
CA THR A 784 37.59 -12.09 -13.21
C THR A 784 36.55 -12.91 -12.45
N THR A 785 36.57 -12.79 -11.14
CA THR A 785 35.59 -13.42 -10.26
C THR A 785 34.42 -12.47 -10.03
N ALA A 786 33.20 -12.97 -10.21
CA ALA A 786 31.97 -12.25 -9.91
C ALA A 786 31.28 -12.82 -8.67
N VAL A 787 30.57 -11.96 -7.93
CA VAL A 787 29.66 -12.41 -6.87
C VAL A 787 28.33 -12.77 -7.53
N LYS A 788 27.85 -13.97 -7.26
CA LYS A 788 26.57 -14.49 -7.76
C LYS A 788 25.65 -14.75 -6.58
N THR A 789 24.45 -14.18 -6.62
CA THR A 789 23.37 -14.43 -5.64
C THR A 789 22.15 -14.99 -6.35
N VAL A 790 21.61 -16.11 -5.85
CA VAL A 790 20.52 -16.85 -6.50
C VAL A 790 19.36 -17.07 -5.52
N LEU A 791 18.16 -16.66 -5.91
CA LEU A 791 16.89 -17.01 -5.28
C LEU A 791 16.18 -18.03 -6.18
N ALA A 792 15.98 -19.26 -5.72
CA ALA A 792 15.36 -20.33 -6.53
C ALA A 792 14.58 -21.31 -5.66
N GLY A 793 13.44 -21.79 -6.16
CA GLY A 793 12.58 -22.75 -5.44
C GLY A 793 11.39 -23.18 -6.28
N LYS A 794 10.50 -24.01 -5.72
CA LYS A 794 9.23 -24.33 -6.38
C LYS A 794 8.31 -23.11 -6.30
N PRO A 795 7.41 -22.88 -7.27
CA PRO A 795 6.53 -21.71 -7.27
C PRO A 795 5.75 -21.48 -5.96
N THR A 796 5.38 -22.55 -5.27
CA THR A 796 4.62 -22.51 -4.01
C THR A 796 5.47 -22.29 -2.76
N ASP A 797 6.79 -22.33 -2.84
CA ASP A 797 7.66 -22.22 -1.67
C ASP A 797 7.63 -20.80 -1.08
N GLN A 798 7.51 -20.68 0.25
CA GLN A 798 7.33 -19.40 0.96
C GLN A 798 8.51 -19.02 1.88
N GLN A 799 9.48 -19.92 2.04
CA GLN A 799 10.58 -19.79 3.03
C GLN A 799 11.96 -19.80 2.37
N VAL A 800 12.00 -19.60 1.05
CA VAL A 800 13.24 -19.60 0.26
C VAL A 800 14.03 -18.34 0.56
N ARG A 801 15.35 -18.49 0.67
CA ARG A 801 16.30 -17.39 0.86
C ARG A 801 17.34 -17.40 -0.26
N PRO A 802 17.89 -16.25 -0.64
CA PRO A 802 18.93 -16.17 -1.64
C PRO A 802 20.23 -16.80 -1.12
N VAL A 803 20.96 -17.46 -2.01
CA VAL A 803 22.27 -18.06 -1.73
C VAL A 803 23.33 -17.34 -2.55
N SER A 804 24.35 -16.81 -1.87
CA SER A 804 25.50 -16.15 -2.51
C SER A 804 26.69 -17.09 -2.66
N GLY A 805 27.45 -16.89 -3.72
CA GLY A 805 28.72 -17.55 -4.00
C GLY A 805 29.52 -16.75 -5.02
N THR A 806 30.58 -17.34 -5.55
CA THR A 806 31.38 -16.74 -6.61
C THR A 806 31.29 -17.55 -7.90
N MET A 807 31.61 -16.90 -9.03
CA MET A 807 31.77 -17.56 -10.32
C MET A 807 32.81 -16.82 -11.16
N GLU A 808 33.52 -17.56 -12.01
CA GLU A 808 34.41 -16.96 -13.00
C GLU A 808 33.60 -16.41 -14.18
N VAL A 809 33.93 -15.21 -14.61
CA VAL A 809 33.34 -14.54 -15.77
C VAL A 809 34.43 -14.02 -16.69
N SER A 810 34.11 -13.97 -17.98
CA SER A 810 34.96 -13.43 -19.03
C SER A 810 34.08 -12.67 -20.03
N GLU A 811 34.65 -12.22 -21.16
CA GLU A 811 33.86 -11.66 -22.27
C GLU A 811 32.65 -12.52 -22.65
N LYS A 812 32.81 -13.85 -22.62
CA LYS A 812 31.75 -14.82 -22.94
C LYS A 812 31.75 -15.94 -21.92
N PHE A 813 30.69 -16.03 -21.11
CA PHE A 813 30.56 -17.08 -20.11
C PHE A 813 29.18 -17.73 -20.15
N GLY A 814 29.15 -19.02 -19.80
CA GLY A 814 27.92 -19.79 -19.68
C GLY A 814 27.38 -19.75 -18.25
N TYR A 815 26.07 -19.65 -18.10
CA TYR A 815 25.37 -19.76 -16.83
C TYR A 815 24.05 -20.52 -17.01
N GLU A 816 23.88 -21.60 -16.24
CA GLU A 816 22.60 -22.31 -16.16
C GLU A 816 21.73 -21.63 -15.09
N LEU A 817 20.65 -20.97 -15.50
CA LEU A 817 19.63 -20.45 -14.60
C LEU A 817 18.72 -21.62 -14.20
N PRO A 818 18.62 -21.96 -12.90
CA PRO A 818 17.67 -22.98 -12.46
C PRO A 818 16.23 -22.64 -12.88
N ALA A 819 15.36 -23.66 -13.00
CA ALA A 819 13.93 -23.44 -13.12
C ALA A 819 13.42 -22.58 -11.95
N TYR A 820 12.51 -21.64 -12.22
CA TYR A 820 11.95 -20.71 -11.23
C TYR A 820 13.04 -20.05 -10.35
N SER A 821 13.85 -19.19 -10.97
CA SER A 821 14.94 -18.51 -10.28
C SER A 821 15.13 -17.05 -10.67
N PHE A 822 15.71 -16.29 -9.74
CA PHE A 822 16.26 -14.96 -9.96
C PHE A 822 17.73 -14.97 -9.55
N THR A 823 18.62 -14.58 -10.46
CA THR A 823 20.05 -14.49 -10.24
C THR A 823 20.53 -13.05 -10.43
N VAL A 824 21.40 -12.58 -9.54
CA VAL A 824 22.21 -11.37 -9.72
C VAL A 824 23.68 -11.75 -9.78
N ILE A 825 24.38 -11.27 -10.81
CA ILE A 825 25.82 -11.43 -11.01
C ILE A 825 26.44 -10.03 -10.95
N ARG A 826 27.23 -9.74 -9.92
CA ARG A 826 27.95 -8.47 -9.74
C ARG A 826 29.44 -8.68 -10.03
N ILE A 827 29.94 -7.90 -10.97
CA ILE A 827 31.31 -8.01 -11.51
C ILE A 827 32.05 -6.74 -11.10
N ASN A 828 33.04 -6.91 -10.22
CA ASN A 828 33.78 -5.79 -9.65
C ASN A 828 34.71 -5.16 -10.70
N LYS A 829 34.62 -3.85 -10.91
CA LYS A 829 35.51 -3.16 -11.87
C LYS A 829 36.97 -3.12 -11.40
N ASN A 830 37.20 -3.19 -10.08
CA ASN A 830 38.49 -2.93 -9.45
C ASN A 830 39.31 -4.20 -9.13
N GLU A 831 38.82 -5.40 -9.44
CA GLU A 831 39.63 -6.62 -9.37
C GLU A 831 40.41 -6.76 -10.69
N LYS A 832 41.63 -6.21 -10.69
CA LYS A 832 42.66 -6.47 -11.71
C LYS A 832 43.56 -7.62 -11.30
#